data_AF-A0A963ZX61-F1
#
_entry.id   AF-A0A963ZX61-F1
#
_cell.length_a   1.000
_cell.length_b   1.000
_cell.length_c   1.000
_cell.angle_alpha   90.00
_cell.angle_beta   90.00
_cell.angle_gamma   90.00
#
_symmetry.space_group_name_H-M   'P 1'
#
loop_
_entity.id
_entity.type
_entity.pdbx_description
1 polymer ?
#
loop_
_entity_poly.entity_id
_entity_poly.type
_entity_poly.pdbx_seq_one_letter_code
_entity_poly.pdbx_strand_id
1 'polypeptide(L)'
;MKQSSLALGCMAALMMLAACSRTPVPPAPFGATPAERQLSWHDQEYYAFVHFNINTFSDLEWGHGTEPPTIFNPTQLDCRQWARIAKAAGMKGIIITAKHHDGFCLWPSAFTEHSVRNSPWRDGKGDVLRELSDACKEFGLKMGVYLSPWDRNNPKYGTPEYNGYFMQQLTEVLTGYGDIFEVWFDGANGEGPNGKKQEYDWPAFIETVRKNQPNAVIFSDAGPDIRWVGTEAGFANPTNWATLNRDDYFPGTPRYMDLRSGNRNGTHWLPAEVDVSIRPGWYYHKEEDRYVKSADHLELIYYQSVGRNANMLLNLPVDRRGLVHEADSAALMALKARLDATFSNNLAAGQQASADHIRQNLKDFAAQNAIDGNPETYWATDDADTTGSIEIVLDAPAKINVISLEEYIPLGQRVEGFNVEVWQDGHWAFAAEATTIGNKRLLRLPETTTDRVRVNITASMACPVISEIGLFYAPHPNPLLEPKVDFDKRMAWWRDARFGMFIHWGAYSIPAGVYKGKEIDGIGEWIMDHAKIPIPEYEKFVRQFNPVKFNAEEWVKIAKHAGMKYIVITSKHHDGFCIWDSKVSGYDIMDFAPFKRDILGELADACEKEGIKLCFYHSIMDWHHPDAKGENFPDYRDNYLKPQLAELVNNYNPYVLWFDGEWIKEWTEPQGKDLYAYVRDLNPAIIVNNRVGKGRNGMQGMNKGGEFVGDFGTPEQEILAHGGGDLDWESCMTMNDTWGFKKNDHNWKSAETLVHNLVDIVAKGGNYLLNVGPTSEGLIPDASVERLAEMGEWIKVNGEVIYGSAQWEQYQEGEHIRYIHGKDGSVYAVALAWPGEQLKLKYIKPDAGSAIRMLGTDQDLTWTWDDAQGLNISLPAALQAESARPCKYAWVFRIKGSAAKVTEAPDIKSGEKSIGMLNGAGNEIFTERITVNITSPQPDSKVYLTKDGSTPTPDAAVYSSPVEITETTLLRAVAVAPGQVWSLPSAVLLSKSRFNGISLTNPFSGNYPGGGNLALIDGQRAAAKFRDPHWQGFEGVDLEAVIDLGKPQAISRIQLTCLQDIGAWIFSPTEVSFDYAVADGPFKTLSTLKHPIDRHSDNAEIIPFEARFAAVEADQVRVRARNVGTCPPWHGGAGGKAWLFADEVVVE
;
A
#
# COMPACT_ATOMS: atom_id res chain seq x y z
N MET A 1 -79.63 -54.79 -31.86
CA MET A 1 -78.66 -55.91 -31.85
C MET A 1 -77.28 -55.28 -31.89
N LYS A 2 -76.70 -54.93 -30.73
CA LYS A 2 -75.79 -55.73 -29.89
C LYS A 2 -74.46 -56.04 -30.63
N GLN A 3 -73.38 -55.47 -30.09
CA GLN A 3 -71.96 -55.58 -30.47
C GLN A 3 -71.49 -54.71 -31.65
N SER A 4 -70.94 -53.52 -31.33
CA SER A 4 -69.79 -52.91 -32.02
C SER A 4 -69.38 -51.62 -31.31
N SER A 5 -68.93 -51.75 -30.05
CA SER A 5 -68.51 -50.61 -29.22
C SER A 5 -67.36 -51.00 -28.28
N LEU A 6 -66.25 -51.46 -28.85
CA LEU A 6 -65.00 -51.72 -28.13
C LEU A 6 -63.82 -51.77 -29.14
N ALA A 7 -63.41 -50.61 -29.67
CA ALA A 7 -62.16 -50.49 -30.45
C ALA A 7 -61.64 -49.06 -30.62
N LEU A 8 -62.46 -48.01 -30.44
CA LEU A 8 -62.02 -46.62 -30.63
C LEU A 8 -61.62 -45.87 -29.35
N GLY A 9 -61.74 -46.52 -28.17
CA GLY A 9 -61.45 -45.90 -26.87
C GLY A 9 -60.01 -46.01 -26.37
N CYS A 10 -59.15 -46.83 -27.01
CA CYS A 10 -57.79 -47.07 -26.53
C CYS A 10 -56.68 -46.37 -27.34
N MET A 11 -57.00 -45.72 -28.47
CA MET A 11 -55.98 -45.08 -29.32
C MET A 11 -55.92 -43.55 -29.17
N ALA A 12 -56.98 -42.91 -28.67
CA ALA A 12 -56.98 -41.47 -28.34
C ALA A 12 -56.39 -41.16 -26.95
N ALA A 13 -56.36 -42.14 -26.03
CA ALA A 13 -55.73 -42.00 -24.72
C ALA A 13 -54.20 -42.22 -24.75
N LEU A 14 -53.65 -42.78 -25.83
CA LEU A 14 -52.20 -42.98 -26.00
C LEU A 14 -51.50 -41.89 -26.83
N MET A 15 -52.23 -40.99 -27.50
CA MET A 15 -51.65 -39.89 -28.30
C MET A 15 -51.66 -38.52 -27.60
N MET A 16 -52.17 -38.41 -26.37
CA MET A 16 -52.08 -37.19 -25.53
C MET A 16 -51.02 -37.27 -24.41
N LEU A 17 -50.20 -38.31 -24.36
CA LEU A 17 -49.17 -38.52 -23.31
C LEU A 17 -47.72 -38.44 -23.82
N ALA A 18 -47.50 -37.92 -25.04
CA ALA A 18 -46.17 -37.62 -25.55
C ALA A 18 -45.94 -36.10 -25.67
N ALA A 19 -46.34 -35.34 -24.64
CA ALA A 19 -45.58 -34.13 -24.34
C ALA A 19 -44.24 -34.64 -23.81
N CYS A 20 -43.20 -34.63 -24.66
CA CYS A 20 -41.84 -34.95 -24.24
C CYS A 20 -41.50 -34.12 -23.00
N SER A 21 -41.56 -34.75 -21.83
CA SER A 21 -40.91 -34.26 -20.63
C SER A 21 -39.43 -34.18 -20.97
N ARG A 22 -38.93 -32.99 -21.31
CA ARG A 22 -37.49 -32.77 -21.44
C ARG A 22 -36.91 -33.04 -20.07
N THR A 23 -36.16 -34.13 -19.94
CA THR A 23 -35.42 -34.41 -18.71
C THR A 23 -34.49 -33.22 -18.46
N PRO A 24 -34.57 -32.54 -17.31
CA PRO A 24 -33.67 -31.44 -17.00
C PRO A 24 -32.23 -31.96 -17.02
N VAL A 25 -31.40 -31.36 -17.87
CA VAL A 25 -29.97 -31.69 -17.94
C VAL A 25 -29.21 -30.66 -17.12
N PRO A 26 -28.66 -31.01 -15.95
CA PRO A 26 -27.88 -30.08 -15.12
C PRO A 26 -26.61 -29.63 -15.84
N PRO A 27 -26.02 -28.48 -15.45
CA PRO A 27 -24.69 -28.10 -15.89
C PRO A 27 -23.67 -29.22 -15.59
N ALA A 28 -22.73 -29.44 -16.50
CA ALA A 28 -21.61 -30.35 -16.22
C ALA A 28 -20.71 -29.76 -15.13
N PRO A 29 -20.03 -30.59 -14.31
CA PRO A 29 -18.98 -30.14 -13.42
C PRO A 29 -17.90 -29.36 -14.18
N PHE A 30 -17.36 -28.30 -13.56
CA PHE A 30 -16.34 -27.44 -14.16
C PHE A 30 -15.09 -27.40 -13.28
N GLY A 31 -13.91 -27.54 -13.91
CA GLY A 31 -12.63 -27.53 -13.20
C GLY A 31 -12.49 -28.69 -12.20
N ALA A 32 -11.64 -28.49 -11.19
CA ALA A 32 -11.54 -29.41 -10.06
C ALA A 32 -12.76 -29.24 -9.15
N THR A 33 -13.29 -30.36 -8.64
CA THR A 33 -14.48 -30.39 -7.78
C THR A 33 -14.17 -30.99 -6.41
N PRO A 34 -14.92 -30.59 -5.36
CA PRO A 34 -14.73 -31.14 -4.02
C PRO A 34 -15.06 -32.64 -3.97
N ALA A 35 -14.26 -33.39 -3.23
CA ALA A 35 -14.66 -34.69 -2.72
C ALA A 35 -15.71 -34.56 -1.61
N GLU A 36 -16.46 -35.63 -1.34
CA GLU A 36 -17.50 -35.66 -0.29
C GLU A 36 -16.98 -35.22 1.09
N ARG A 37 -15.75 -35.61 1.45
CA ARG A 37 -15.10 -35.17 2.70
C ARG A 37 -14.83 -33.66 2.75
N GLN A 38 -14.54 -33.04 1.60
CA GLN A 38 -14.32 -31.60 1.49
C GLN A 38 -15.64 -30.84 1.50
N LEU A 39 -16.72 -31.40 0.93
CA LEU A 39 -18.07 -30.86 1.09
C LEU A 39 -18.49 -30.84 2.57
N SER A 40 -18.34 -31.98 3.27
CA SER A 40 -18.66 -32.03 4.71
C SER A 40 -17.77 -31.10 5.55
N TRP A 41 -16.55 -30.83 5.10
CA TRP A 41 -15.66 -29.87 5.73
C TRP A 41 -16.12 -28.42 5.50
N HIS A 42 -16.52 -28.06 4.28
CA HIS A 42 -17.09 -26.74 3.98
C HIS A 42 -18.32 -26.42 4.84
N ASP A 43 -19.15 -27.42 5.14
CA ASP A 43 -20.29 -27.28 6.06
C ASP A 43 -19.89 -26.90 7.48
N GLN A 44 -18.61 -27.04 7.86
CA GLN A 44 -18.16 -26.70 9.21
C GLN A 44 -18.11 -25.19 9.43
N GLU A 45 -17.65 -24.42 8.43
CA GLU A 45 -17.44 -22.96 8.43
C GLU A 45 -16.52 -22.44 9.54
N TYR A 46 -16.81 -22.73 10.80
CA TYR A 46 -16.17 -22.18 11.99
C TYR A 46 -16.02 -23.24 13.10
N TYR A 47 -14.79 -23.48 13.55
CA TYR A 47 -14.47 -24.45 14.60
C TYR A 47 -13.24 -24.03 15.43
N ALA A 48 -13.06 -24.70 16.58
CA ALA A 48 -12.01 -24.36 17.54
C ALA A 48 -10.70 -25.08 17.22
N PHE A 49 -9.59 -24.41 17.46
CA PHE A 49 -8.31 -25.04 17.74
C PHE A 49 -8.05 -24.98 19.25
N VAL A 50 -7.54 -26.04 19.87
CA VAL A 50 -7.16 -26.04 21.29
C VAL A 50 -5.69 -26.38 21.39
N HIS A 51 -4.89 -25.34 21.65
CA HIS A 51 -3.51 -25.49 22.08
C HIS A 51 -3.47 -25.66 23.61
N PHE A 52 -3.12 -26.86 24.02
CA PHE A 52 -2.94 -27.22 25.42
C PHE A 52 -1.91 -28.34 25.50
N ASN A 53 -0.78 -28.09 26.16
CA ASN A 53 0.32 -29.05 26.28
C ASN A 53 1.23 -28.63 27.44
N ILE A 54 2.37 -29.28 27.60
CA ILE A 54 3.41 -28.94 28.58
C ILE A 54 3.90 -27.50 28.42
N ASN A 55 3.83 -26.96 27.20
CA ASN A 55 4.02 -25.56 26.83
C ASN A 55 3.20 -24.56 27.66
N THR A 56 1.95 -24.89 27.99
CA THR A 56 1.09 -24.06 28.88
C THR A 56 1.73 -23.89 30.28
N PHE A 57 2.45 -24.90 30.75
CA PHE A 57 3.07 -24.93 32.07
C PHE A 57 4.50 -24.39 32.08
N SER A 58 5.21 -24.50 30.95
CA SER A 58 6.53 -23.89 30.76
C SER A 58 6.48 -22.42 30.31
N ASP A 59 5.29 -21.90 29.97
CA ASP A 59 5.09 -20.53 29.48
C ASP A 59 5.80 -20.26 28.15
N LEU A 60 5.78 -21.26 27.26
CA LEU A 60 6.45 -21.21 25.96
C LEU A 60 5.46 -21.45 24.83
N GLU A 61 5.59 -20.69 23.74
CA GLU A 61 4.94 -21.03 22.47
C GLU A 61 5.52 -22.34 21.90
N TRP A 62 6.85 -22.45 21.86
CA TRP A 62 7.58 -23.61 21.38
C TRP A 62 8.50 -24.20 22.45
N GLY A 63 8.04 -25.25 23.13
CA GLY A 63 8.84 -26.05 24.05
C GLY A 63 10.08 -26.68 23.41
N HIS A 64 11.07 -26.99 24.24
CA HIS A 64 12.38 -27.50 23.87
C HIS A 64 12.43 -29.02 23.66
N GLY A 65 11.39 -29.75 24.09
CA GLY A 65 11.35 -31.21 24.13
C GLY A 65 12.13 -31.83 25.28
N THR A 66 12.59 -31.00 26.22
CA THR A 66 13.33 -31.41 27.44
C THR A 66 12.55 -31.15 28.71
N GLU A 67 11.36 -30.55 28.59
CA GLU A 67 10.43 -30.30 29.67
C GLU A 67 10.12 -31.62 30.41
N PRO A 68 10.21 -31.67 31.75
CA PRO A 68 9.91 -32.91 32.46
C PRO A 68 8.39 -33.14 32.48
N PRO A 69 7.86 -34.34 32.16
CA PRO A 69 6.44 -34.67 32.28
C PRO A 69 5.77 -34.27 33.60
N THR A 70 6.56 -34.13 34.67
CA THR A 70 6.10 -33.74 36.00
C THR A 70 5.55 -32.32 36.11
N ILE A 71 5.85 -31.41 35.17
CA ILE A 71 5.28 -30.04 35.20
C ILE A 71 3.86 -29.99 34.63
N PHE A 72 3.46 -30.99 33.85
CA PHE A 72 2.09 -31.09 33.33
C PHE A 72 1.15 -31.54 34.46
N ASN A 73 0.42 -30.59 35.05
CA ASN A 73 -0.50 -30.88 36.16
C ASN A 73 -1.68 -29.91 36.24
N PRO A 74 -2.60 -29.92 35.26
CA PRO A 74 -3.78 -29.06 35.31
C PRO A 74 -4.66 -29.41 36.52
N THR A 75 -4.99 -28.39 37.30
CA THR A 75 -5.68 -28.56 38.60
C THR A 75 -7.18 -28.77 38.47
N GLN A 76 -7.78 -28.36 37.35
CA GLN A 76 -9.24 -28.30 37.12
C GLN A 76 -9.60 -28.64 35.67
N LEU A 77 -8.80 -29.47 34.98
CA LEU A 77 -9.05 -29.80 33.57
C LEU A 77 -10.49 -30.29 33.36
N ASP A 78 -11.20 -29.62 32.45
CA ASP A 78 -12.58 -29.94 32.10
C ASP A 78 -12.83 -29.76 30.59
N CYS A 79 -12.66 -30.82 29.81
CA CYS A 79 -12.96 -30.80 28.38
C CYS A 79 -14.45 -30.56 28.09
N ARG A 80 -15.37 -30.81 29.03
CA ARG A 80 -16.79 -30.43 28.85
C ARG A 80 -16.97 -28.93 28.88
N GLN A 81 -16.16 -28.20 29.67
CA GLN A 81 -16.16 -26.74 29.65
C GLN A 81 -15.73 -26.23 28.27
N TRP A 82 -14.69 -26.81 27.67
CA TRP A 82 -14.22 -26.45 26.33
C TRP A 82 -15.31 -26.70 25.27
N ALA A 83 -15.87 -27.91 25.25
CA ALA A 83 -16.95 -28.30 24.33
C ALA A 83 -18.21 -27.44 24.50
N ARG A 84 -18.62 -27.15 25.74
CA ARG A 84 -19.77 -26.29 26.03
C ARG A 84 -19.55 -24.86 25.53
N ILE A 85 -18.36 -24.29 25.72
CA ILE A 85 -18.03 -22.94 25.25
C ILE A 85 -18.00 -22.90 23.72
N ALA A 86 -17.31 -23.84 23.08
CA ALA A 86 -17.26 -23.94 21.61
C ALA A 86 -18.66 -24.07 21.02
N LYS A 87 -19.50 -24.97 21.56
CA LYS A 87 -20.88 -25.16 21.12
C LYS A 87 -21.72 -23.90 21.31
N ALA A 88 -21.62 -23.24 22.46
CA ALA A 88 -22.33 -21.99 22.74
C ALA A 88 -21.89 -20.86 21.81
N ALA A 89 -20.61 -20.83 21.41
CA ALA A 89 -20.07 -19.88 20.45
C ALA A 89 -20.47 -20.16 18.99
N GLY A 90 -21.18 -21.26 18.73
CA GLY A 90 -21.63 -21.66 17.39
C GLY A 90 -20.62 -22.49 16.59
N MET A 91 -19.49 -22.88 17.19
CA MET A 91 -18.50 -23.73 16.54
C MET A 91 -19.04 -25.14 16.29
N LYS A 92 -18.61 -25.79 15.20
CA LYS A 92 -19.07 -27.13 14.80
C LYS A 92 -18.09 -28.26 15.13
N GLY A 93 -16.85 -27.93 15.53
CA GLY A 93 -15.84 -28.90 15.93
C GLY A 93 -14.73 -28.32 16.80
N ILE A 94 -13.85 -29.20 17.28
CA ILE A 94 -12.63 -28.88 18.04
C ILE A 94 -11.47 -29.72 17.50
N ILE A 95 -10.38 -29.07 17.11
CA ILE A 95 -9.08 -29.68 16.83
C ILE A 95 -8.19 -29.49 18.05
N ILE A 96 -7.54 -30.55 18.54
CA ILE A 96 -6.62 -30.45 19.69
C ILE A 96 -5.17 -30.76 19.28
N THR A 97 -4.21 -30.04 19.85
CA THR A 97 -2.78 -30.35 19.79
C THR A 97 -2.44 -31.61 20.57
N ALA A 98 -2.80 -32.78 20.03
CA ALA A 98 -2.56 -34.09 20.65
C ALA A 98 -1.08 -34.29 21.01
N LYS A 99 -0.18 -33.82 20.13
CA LYS A 99 1.26 -33.68 20.35
C LYS A 99 1.75 -32.43 19.64
N HIS A 100 2.45 -31.54 20.35
CA HIS A 100 3.09 -30.36 19.76
C HIS A 100 4.57 -30.62 19.41
N HIS A 101 5.31 -29.59 18.98
CA HIS A 101 6.72 -29.71 18.60
C HIS A 101 7.62 -30.21 19.74
N ASP A 102 7.25 -29.97 20.99
CA ASP A 102 7.92 -30.50 22.19
C ASP A 102 7.94 -32.04 22.21
N GLY A 103 7.03 -32.71 21.51
CA GLY A 103 6.90 -34.16 21.48
C GLY A 103 6.07 -34.74 22.63
N PHE A 104 5.53 -33.92 23.54
CA PHE A 104 4.74 -34.41 24.67
C PHE A 104 3.34 -34.83 24.22
N CYS A 105 2.99 -36.10 24.48
CA CYS A 105 1.71 -36.66 24.06
C CYS A 105 0.64 -36.51 25.16
N LEU A 106 -0.51 -35.95 24.78
CA LEU A 106 -1.67 -35.74 25.67
C LEU A 106 -2.50 -37.00 25.98
N TRP A 107 -2.10 -38.13 25.41
CA TRP A 107 -2.67 -39.45 25.67
C TRP A 107 -1.58 -40.40 26.16
N PRO A 108 -1.92 -41.50 26.85
CA PRO A 108 -0.93 -42.46 27.34
C PRO A 108 -0.40 -43.35 26.20
N SER A 109 0.29 -42.75 25.22
CA SER A 109 0.88 -43.43 24.06
C SER A 109 1.77 -44.58 24.50
N ALA A 110 1.70 -45.73 23.82
CA ALA A 110 2.57 -46.86 24.10
C ALA A 110 4.03 -46.62 23.66
N PHE A 111 4.23 -45.67 22.74
CA PHE A 111 5.50 -45.52 22.00
C PHE A 111 6.46 -44.48 22.58
N THR A 112 6.06 -43.69 23.59
CA THR A 112 6.91 -42.68 24.24
C THR A 112 6.67 -42.55 25.74
N GLU A 113 7.76 -42.36 26.49
CA GLU A 113 7.71 -41.97 27.92
C GLU A 113 7.37 -40.49 28.10
N HIS A 114 7.51 -39.67 27.06
CA HIS A 114 7.21 -38.24 27.12
C HIS A 114 5.71 -38.01 26.83
N SER A 115 4.88 -38.42 27.78
CA SER A 115 3.41 -38.33 27.69
C SER A 115 2.77 -38.18 29.06
N VAL A 116 1.45 -37.91 29.08
CA VAL A 116 0.63 -37.81 30.30
C VAL A 116 0.77 -39.01 31.23
N ARG A 117 1.17 -40.19 30.72
CA ARG A 117 1.41 -41.41 31.52
C ARG A 117 2.43 -41.22 32.64
N ASN A 118 3.39 -40.30 32.44
CA ASN A 118 4.45 -39.99 33.39
C ASN A 118 4.28 -38.62 34.06
N SER A 119 3.10 -38.01 33.92
CA SER A 119 2.72 -36.78 34.61
C SER A 119 1.99 -37.07 35.93
N PRO A 120 2.00 -36.15 36.92
CA PRO A 120 1.21 -36.29 38.14
C PRO A 120 -0.30 -36.15 37.90
N TRP A 121 -0.71 -35.61 36.75
CA TRP A 121 -2.11 -35.39 36.44
C TRP A 121 -2.88 -36.72 36.42
N ARG A 122 -3.95 -36.79 37.23
CA ARG A 122 -4.74 -38.01 37.48
C ARG A 122 -3.88 -39.25 37.81
N ASP A 123 -2.82 -39.06 38.58
CA ASP A 123 -1.88 -40.13 38.97
C ASP A 123 -1.28 -40.88 37.77
N GLY A 124 -1.02 -40.17 36.65
CA GLY A 124 -0.49 -40.75 35.41
C GLY A 124 -1.50 -41.57 34.61
N LYS A 125 -2.79 -41.54 34.96
CA LYS A 125 -3.87 -42.29 34.29
C LYS A 125 -4.78 -41.42 33.42
N GLY A 126 -4.45 -40.14 33.30
CA GLY A 126 -5.22 -39.22 32.48
C GLY A 126 -5.05 -39.46 30.98
N ASP A 127 -6.07 -39.10 30.22
CA ASP A 127 -6.09 -39.17 28.76
C ASP A 127 -6.96 -38.00 28.26
N VAL A 128 -6.31 -36.90 27.85
CA VAL A 128 -7.02 -35.68 27.43
C VAL A 128 -7.79 -35.94 26.14
N LEU A 129 -7.27 -36.78 25.24
CA LEU A 129 -7.94 -37.09 23.97
C LEU A 129 -9.23 -37.88 24.22
N ARG A 130 -9.25 -38.80 25.18
CA ARG A 130 -10.50 -39.47 25.59
C ARG A 130 -11.49 -38.49 26.19
N GLU A 131 -11.07 -37.66 27.15
CA GLU A 131 -11.96 -36.68 27.81
C GLU A 131 -12.57 -35.70 26.81
N LEU A 132 -11.78 -35.25 25.81
CA LEU A 132 -12.28 -34.38 24.75
C LEU A 132 -13.18 -35.11 23.75
N SER A 133 -12.82 -36.31 23.31
CA SER A 133 -13.65 -37.12 22.40
C SER A 133 -15.05 -37.36 22.98
N ASP A 134 -15.11 -37.75 24.26
CA ASP A 134 -16.38 -37.98 24.96
C ASP A 134 -17.18 -36.68 25.10
N ALA A 135 -16.53 -35.55 25.39
CA ALA A 135 -17.17 -34.24 25.46
C ALA A 135 -17.68 -33.77 24.08
N CYS A 136 -16.89 -33.88 23.02
CA CYS A 136 -17.33 -33.55 21.66
C CYS A 136 -18.57 -34.35 21.26
N LYS A 137 -18.59 -35.65 21.57
CA LYS A 137 -19.76 -36.50 21.34
C LYS A 137 -20.98 -36.07 22.16
N GLU A 138 -20.78 -35.69 23.43
CA GLU A 138 -21.83 -35.19 24.32
C GLU A 138 -22.48 -33.90 23.79
N PHE A 139 -21.68 -32.96 23.28
CA PHE A 139 -22.15 -31.65 22.82
C PHE A 139 -22.46 -31.58 21.31
N GLY A 140 -22.29 -32.69 20.58
CA GLY A 140 -22.52 -32.77 19.14
C GLY A 140 -21.54 -31.90 18.33
N LEU A 141 -20.26 -31.97 18.70
CA LEU A 141 -19.13 -31.36 18.01
C LEU A 141 -18.29 -32.43 17.33
N LYS A 142 -17.69 -32.12 16.17
CA LYS A 142 -16.69 -32.98 15.54
C LYS A 142 -15.34 -32.84 16.25
N MET A 143 -14.54 -33.92 16.30
CA MET A 143 -13.19 -33.90 16.85
C MET A 143 -12.14 -34.02 15.74
N GLY A 144 -11.16 -33.12 15.75
CA GLY A 144 -9.96 -33.19 14.92
C GLY A 144 -8.71 -33.31 15.78
N VAL A 145 -7.58 -33.65 15.16
CA VAL A 145 -6.31 -33.84 15.86
C VAL A 145 -5.16 -33.20 15.11
N TYR A 146 -4.40 -32.38 15.82
CA TYR A 146 -3.09 -31.92 15.41
C TYR A 146 -2.03 -32.86 15.98
N LEU A 147 -1.13 -33.32 15.12
CA LEU A 147 -0.01 -34.15 15.53
C LEU A 147 1.26 -33.67 14.83
N SER A 148 2.09 -32.91 15.55
CA SER A 148 3.29 -32.29 15.00
C SER A 148 4.21 -33.34 14.35
N PRO A 149 4.50 -33.23 13.04
CA PRO A 149 5.54 -34.02 12.40
C PRO A 149 6.92 -33.74 13.01
N TRP A 150 7.21 -32.47 13.31
CA TRP A 150 8.42 -32.07 14.04
C TRP A 150 8.36 -32.53 15.49
N ASP A 151 9.43 -33.18 15.98
CA ASP A 151 9.48 -33.70 17.35
C ASP A 151 10.86 -33.43 17.95
N ARG A 152 10.89 -32.56 18.95
CA ARG A 152 12.12 -32.11 19.63
C ARG A 152 12.55 -33.06 20.75
N ASN A 153 11.69 -33.98 21.18
CA ASN A 153 12.00 -34.95 22.22
C ASN A 153 12.56 -36.26 21.65
N ASN A 154 12.00 -36.76 20.55
CA ASN A 154 12.31 -38.10 20.08
C ASN A 154 13.73 -38.19 19.50
N PRO A 155 14.60 -39.06 20.02
CA PRO A 155 15.98 -39.17 19.54
C PRO A 155 16.09 -39.67 18.09
N LYS A 156 15.05 -40.34 17.56
CA LYS A 156 14.99 -40.81 16.17
C LYS A 156 14.66 -39.69 15.19
N TYR A 157 14.16 -38.54 15.64
CA TYR A 157 13.90 -37.42 14.75
C TYR A 157 15.18 -37.03 14.00
N GLY A 158 15.09 -36.97 12.66
CA GLY A 158 16.21 -36.85 11.73
C GLY A 158 16.67 -38.19 11.11
N THR A 159 15.98 -39.31 11.36
CA THR A 159 16.30 -40.63 10.79
C THR A 159 15.09 -41.29 10.11
N PRO A 160 15.28 -42.24 9.17
CA PRO A 160 14.17 -42.93 8.50
C PRO A 160 13.24 -43.68 9.48
N GLU A 161 13.76 -44.16 10.60
CA GLU A 161 13.00 -44.90 11.61
C GLU A 161 11.93 -44.04 12.32
N TYR A 162 12.08 -42.70 12.32
CA TYR A 162 11.09 -41.80 12.89
C TYR A 162 9.74 -41.88 12.16
N ASN A 163 9.73 -42.08 10.84
CA ASN A 163 8.48 -42.23 10.08
C ASN A 163 7.64 -43.41 10.61
N GLY A 164 8.27 -44.54 10.92
CA GLY A 164 7.59 -45.69 11.51
C GLY A 164 7.05 -45.42 12.92
N TYR A 165 7.80 -44.67 13.75
CA TYR A 165 7.34 -44.22 15.06
C TYR A 165 6.14 -43.27 14.96
N PHE A 166 6.21 -42.28 14.06
CA PHE A 166 5.14 -41.31 13.86
C PHE A 166 3.85 -41.98 13.38
N MET A 167 3.94 -42.90 12.41
CA MET A 167 2.77 -43.69 11.95
C MET A 167 2.13 -44.53 13.05
N GLN A 168 2.92 -45.04 14.01
CA GLN A 168 2.41 -45.77 15.16
C GLN A 168 1.58 -44.85 16.08
N GLN A 169 2.08 -43.65 16.40
CA GLN A 169 1.32 -42.66 17.17
C GLN A 169 0.07 -42.18 16.43
N LEU A 170 0.19 -41.93 15.12
CA LEU A 170 -0.93 -41.57 14.27
C LEU A 170 -2.01 -42.67 14.29
N THR A 171 -1.62 -43.94 14.23
CA THR A 171 -2.56 -45.07 14.32
C THR A 171 -3.26 -45.14 15.68
N GLU A 172 -2.55 -44.88 16.80
CA GLU A 172 -3.18 -44.82 18.14
C GLU A 172 -4.28 -43.76 18.18
N VAL A 173 -3.99 -42.57 17.68
CA VAL A 173 -4.94 -41.45 17.70
C VAL A 173 -6.13 -41.70 16.78
N LEU A 174 -5.88 -42.17 15.56
CA LEU A 174 -6.94 -42.37 14.57
C LEU A 174 -7.82 -43.59 14.81
N THR A 175 -7.43 -44.50 15.70
CA THR A 175 -8.25 -45.70 16.03
C THR A 175 -8.79 -45.69 17.46
N GLY A 176 -8.21 -44.87 18.33
CA GLY A 176 -8.58 -44.81 19.75
C GLY A 176 -9.81 -43.94 20.02
N TYR A 177 -9.99 -42.81 19.34
CA TYR A 177 -10.82 -41.71 19.84
C TYR A 177 -12.11 -41.43 19.04
N GLY A 178 -12.61 -42.42 18.30
CA GLY A 178 -13.84 -42.30 17.50
C GLY A 178 -13.59 -41.65 16.14
N ASP A 179 -14.61 -41.01 15.59
CA ASP A 179 -14.53 -40.38 14.26
C ASP A 179 -13.71 -39.09 14.35
N ILE A 180 -12.69 -39.00 13.50
CA ILE A 180 -11.84 -37.81 13.36
C ILE A 180 -12.22 -37.12 12.05
N PHE A 181 -12.64 -35.86 12.12
CA PHE A 181 -13.04 -35.12 10.90
C PHE A 181 -11.87 -34.45 10.19
N GLU A 182 -10.80 -34.15 10.93
CA GLU A 182 -9.63 -33.45 10.42
C GLU A 182 -8.34 -33.89 11.11
N VAL A 183 -7.29 -34.11 10.31
CA VAL A 183 -5.93 -34.38 10.76
C VAL A 183 -5.02 -33.24 10.30
N TRP A 184 -4.41 -32.56 11.26
CA TRP A 184 -3.64 -31.35 11.03
C TRP A 184 -2.14 -31.62 11.10
N PHE A 185 -1.45 -31.48 9.97
CA PHE A 185 0.00 -31.64 9.86
C PHE A 185 0.70 -30.30 9.63
N ASP A 186 1.44 -29.87 10.65
CA ASP A 186 2.22 -28.65 10.65
C ASP A 186 3.40 -28.66 9.67
N GLY A 187 3.59 -27.56 8.95
CA GLY A 187 4.77 -27.28 8.12
C GLY A 187 5.94 -26.66 8.89
N ALA A 188 5.74 -26.15 10.11
CA ALA A 188 6.76 -25.46 10.89
C ALA A 188 7.89 -26.40 11.34
N ASN A 189 9.14 -25.94 11.15
CA ASN A 189 10.33 -26.60 11.64
C ASN A 189 11.41 -25.57 12.03
N GLY A 190 11.68 -25.47 13.32
CA GLY A 190 12.60 -24.48 13.92
C GLY A 190 14.05 -24.94 14.09
N GLU A 191 14.49 -26.05 13.49
CA GLU A 191 15.87 -26.58 13.63
C GLU A 191 16.93 -25.66 13.00
N GLY A 192 16.54 -24.76 12.10
CA GLY A 192 17.44 -23.85 11.39
C GLY A 192 18.31 -24.55 10.33
N PRO A 193 19.21 -23.83 9.64
CA PRO A 193 19.97 -24.38 8.52
C PRO A 193 20.84 -25.59 8.84
N ASN A 194 21.29 -25.69 10.10
CA ASN A 194 22.24 -26.68 10.59
C ASN A 194 21.64 -27.70 11.57
N GLY A 195 20.35 -27.62 11.90
CA GLY A 195 19.70 -28.56 12.80
C GLY A 195 19.27 -29.86 12.10
N LYS A 196 18.54 -30.70 12.82
CA LYS A 196 18.10 -32.00 12.30
C LYS A 196 17.12 -31.83 11.13
N LYS A 197 17.31 -32.64 10.09
CA LYS A 197 16.39 -32.68 8.93
C LYS A 197 15.71 -34.04 8.87
N GLN A 198 14.40 -34.04 9.06
CA GLN A 198 13.57 -35.23 8.87
C GLN A 198 13.00 -35.23 7.46
N GLU A 199 13.25 -36.30 6.71
CA GLU A 199 12.52 -36.59 5.47
C GLU A 199 11.26 -37.37 5.86
N TYR A 200 10.10 -36.72 5.70
CA TYR A 200 8.80 -37.29 6.05
C TYR A 200 8.28 -38.16 4.90
N ASP A 201 7.80 -39.36 5.24
CA ASP A 201 7.10 -40.24 4.29
C ASP A 201 5.62 -39.82 4.18
N TRP A 202 5.39 -38.66 3.57
CA TRP A 202 4.05 -38.10 3.39
C TRP A 202 3.06 -39.06 2.72
N PRO A 203 3.42 -39.81 1.65
CA PRO A 203 2.54 -40.84 1.09
C PRO A 203 2.08 -41.87 2.12
N ALA A 204 2.99 -42.40 2.95
CA ALA A 204 2.64 -43.37 3.98
C ALA A 204 1.80 -42.76 5.11
N PHE A 205 2.05 -41.50 5.48
CA PHE A 205 1.24 -40.78 6.47
C PHE A 205 -0.19 -40.59 5.98
N ILE A 206 -0.36 -40.14 4.72
CA ILE A 206 -1.65 -39.98 4.07
C ILE A 206 -2.37 -41.33 3.97
N GLU A 207 -1.69 -42.40 3.54
CA GLU A 207 -2.27 -43.74 3.48
C GLU A 207 -2.73 -44.21 4.86
N THR A 208 -1.95 -43.95 5.91
CA THR A 208 -2.32 -44.26 7.29
C THR A 208 -3.57 -43.51 7.72
N VAL A 209 -3.71 -42.22 7.39
CA VAL A 209 -4.95 -41.47 7.66
C VAL A 209 -6.12 -42.09 6.89
N ARG A 210 -5.99 -42.28 5.58
CA ARG A 210 -7.06 -42.81 4.72
C ARG A 210 -7.54 -44.19 5.13
N LYS A 211 -6.63 -45.06 5.58
CA LYS A 211 -6.96 -46.40 6.05
C LYS A 211 -7.81 -46.39 7.32
N ASN A 212 -7.51 -45.48 8.25
CA ASN A 212 -8.14 -45.48 9.57
C ASN A 212 -9.33 -44.50 9.65
N GLN A 213 -9.28 -43.39 8.92
CA GLN A 213 -10.28 -42.30 8.93
C GLN A 213 -10.49 -41.77 7.49
N PRO A 214 -11.14 -42.54 6.59
CA PRO A 214 -11.27 -42.20 5.17
C PRO A 214 -12.06 -40.91 4.88
N ASN A 215 -12.88 -40.48 5.84
CA ASN A 215 -13.70 -39.27 5.78
C ASN A 215 -13.02 -38.05 6.41
N ALA A 216 -11.85 -38.21 7.05
CA ALA A 216 -11.09 -37.07 7.56
C ALA A 216 -10.48 -36.29 6.39
N VAL A 217 -10.59 -34.97 6.45
CA VAL A 217 -9.71 -34.10 5.65
C VAL A 217 -8.32 -34.05 6.28
N ILE A 218 -7.29 -33.92 5.44
CA ILE A 218 -5.91 -33.74 5.87
C ILE A 218 -5.50 -32.31 5.53
N PHE A 219 -5.16 -31.56 6.56
CA PHE A 219 -4.53 -30.25 6.45
C PHE A 219 -3.01 -30.39 6.36
N SER A 220 -2.41 -29.61 5.47
CA SER A 220 -1.02 -29.14 5.52
C SER A 220 -0.92 -27.85 4.70
N ASP A 221 0.23 -27.17 4.69
CA ASP A 221 0.37 -25.91 3.95
C ASP A 221 -0.05 -26.02 2.48
N ALA A 222 0.15 -27.18 1.86
CA ALA A 222 -0.20 -27.47 0.47
C ALA A 222 -1.13 -28.69 0.30
N GLY A 223 -1.93 -29.06 1.30
CA GLY A 223 -2.87 -30.18 1.19
C GLY A 223 -2.40 -31.51 1.78
N PRO A 224 -3.07 -32.63 1.48
CA PRO A 224 -3.69 -32.93 0.19
C PRO A 224 -5.20 -32.65 0.06
N ASP A 225 -5.94 -32.36 1.14
CA ASP A 225 -7.38 -32.06 1.04
C ASP A 225 -7.68 -30.58 1.22
N ILE A 226 -7.06 -29.93 2.22
CA ILE A 226 -7.25 -28.51 2.51
C ILE A 226 -5.88 -27.86 2.76
N ARG A 227 -5.77 -26.57 2.47
CA ARG A 227 -4.49 -25.84 2.55
C ARG A 227 -4.51 -24.81 3.67
N TRP A 228 -3.33 -24.52 4.20
CA TRP A 228 -3.09 -23.29 4.94
C TRP A 228 -3.42 -22.07 4.07
N VAL A 229 -4.02 -21.03 4.64
CA VAL A 229 -4.27 -19.79 3.91
C VAL A 229 -2.98 -19.00 3.61
N GLY A 230 -1.86 -19.27 4.27
CA GLY A 230 -0.60 -18.54 4.04
C GLY A 230 -0.38 -17.36 4.98
N THR A 231 -1.14 -17.28 6.07
CA THR A 231 -0.94 -16.35 7.19
C THR A 231 -1.75 -16.77 8.41
N GLU A 232 -1.21 -16.57 9.61
CA GLU A 232 -1.91 -16.78 10.89
C GLU A 232 -2.64 -15.51 11.37
N ALA A 233 -2.73 -14.48 10.52
CA ALA A 233 -3.36 -13.20 10.87
C ALA A 233 -4.89 -13.22 10.75
N GLY A 234 -5.49 -14.35 10.33
CA GLY A 234 -6.95 -14.53 10.30
C GLY A 234 -7.65 -13.99 9.06
N PHE A 235 -7.04 -14.06 7.87
CA PHE A 235 -7.72 -13.65 6.63
C PHE A 235 -7.33 -14.47 5.40
N ALA A 236 -8.30 -14.66 4.50
CA ALA A 236 -8.10 -14.99 3.08
C ALA A 236 -8.18 -13.72 2.22
N ASN A 237 -7.56 -13.72 1.04
CA ASN A 237 -7.63 -12.55 0.15
C ASN A 237 -9.07 -12.36 -0.40
N PRO A 238 -9.45 -11.13 -0.83
CA PRO A 238 -10.77 -10.87 -1.40
C PRO A 238 -11.15 -11.80 -2.55
N THR A 239 -10.17 -12.16 -3.40
CA THR A 239 -10.26 -13.25 -4.38
C THR A 239 -9.68 -14.50 -3.76
N ASN A 240 -10.50 -15.53 -3.56
CA ASN A 240 -10.06 -16.79 -2.99
C ASN A 240 -10.68 -17.99 -3.75
N TRP A 241 -9.83 -18.62 -4.55
CA TRP A 241 -10.12 -19.85 -5.26
C TRP A 241 -9.94 -21.05 -4.33
N ALA A 242 -10.95 -21.92 -4.28
CA ALA A 242 -10.84 -23.21 -3.65
C ALA A 242 -9.90 -24.15 -4.42
N THR A 243 -9.44 -23.77 -5.61
CA THR A 243 -8.52 -24.56 -6.43
C THR A 243 -7.06 -24.12 -6.29
N LEU A 244 -6.13 -25.06 -6.36
CA LEU A 244 -4.68 -24.81 -6.33
C LEU A 244 -3.94 -25.73 -7.33
N ASN A 245 -2.88 -25.23 -7.94
CA ASN A 245 -1.89 -26.05 -8.64
C ASN A 245 -1.01 -26.78 -7.63
N ARG A 246 -1.59 -27.76 -6.91
CA ARG A 246 -0.97 -28.41 -5.75
C ARG A 246 0.49 -28.81 -5.98
N ASP A 247 0.81 -29.33 -7.17
CA ASP A 247 2.14 -29.88 -7.48
C ASP A 247 3.24 -28.80 -7.60
N ASP A 248 2.88 -27.51 -7.62
CA ASP A 248 3.81 -26.37 -7.54
C ASP A 248 4.20 -26.00 -6.09
N TYR A 249 3.56 -26.63 -5.10
CA TYR A 249 3.69 -26.30 -3.68
C TYR A 249 4.03 -27.55 -2.84
N PHE A 250 4.63 -27.32 -1.67
CA PHE A 250 4.97 -28.35 -0.69
C PHE A 250 4.88 -27.75 0.73
N PRO A 251 4.74 -28.57 1.78
CA PRO A 251 4.76 -28.08 3.17
C PRO A 251 6.01 -27.24 3.47
N GLY A 252 5.84 -26.02 3.97
CA GLY A 252 6.90 -25.04 4.21
C GLY A 252 7.33 -24.23 2.98
N THR A 253 6.50 -24.16 1.93
CA THR A 253 6.82 -23.43 0.68
C THR A 253 7.12 -21.93 0.90
N PRO A 254 8.17 -21.36 0.27
CA PRO A 254 8.44 -19.92 0.33
C PRO A 254 7.41 -19.09 -0.45
N ARG A 255 6.56 -19.72 -1.28
CA ARG A 255 5.48 -19.09 -2.05
C ARG A 255 4.16 -19.02 -1.27
N TYR A 256 4.22 -18.97 0.06
CA TYR A 256 3.05 -19.02 0.94
C TYR A 256 2.02 -17.91 0.66
N MET A 257 2.42 -16.76 0.09
CA MET A 257 1.49 -15.69 -0.28
C MET A 257 0.48 -16.11 -1.35
N ASP A 258 0.84 -17.03 -2.24
CA ASP A 258 -0.06 -17.54 -3.28
C ASP A 258 -1.23 -18.33 -2.69
N LEU A 259 -1.02 -18.95 -1.52
CA LEU A 259 -2.03 -19.78 -0.84
C LEU A 259 -3.25 -18.96 -0.39
N ARG A 260 -3.08 -17.64 -0.19
CA ARG A 260 -4.14 -16.73 0.27
C ARG A 260 -5.25 -16.52 -0.73
N SER A 261 -4.93 -16.66 -2.02
CA SER A 261 -5.86 -16.47 -3.13
C SER A 261 -6.19 -17.77 -3.86
N GLY A 262 -5.36 -18.81 -3.74
CA GLY A 262 -5.44 -19.99 -4.59
C GLY A 262 -5.14 -19.65 -6.06
N ASN A 263 -5.47 -20.57 -6.97
CA ASN A 263 -5.26 -20.38 -8.40
C ASN A 263 -6.57 -20.53 -9.17
N ARG A 264 -6.90 -19.53 -9.99
CA ARG A 264 -8.07 -19.50 -10.88
C ARG A 264 -8.22 -20.78 -11.70
N ASN A 265 -7.14 -21.29 -12.28
CA ASN A 265 -7.13 -22.51 -13.09
C ASN A 265 -6.47 -23.70 -12.35
N GLY A 266 -6.63 -23.75 -11.02
CA GLY A 266 -5.98 -24.77 -10.18
C GLY A 266 -6.38 -26.20 -10.56
N THR A 267 -5.42 -27.11 -10.51
CA THR A 267 -5.62 -28.52 -10.91
C THR A 267 -6.33 -29.37 -9.86
N HIS A 268 -6.37 -28.94 -8.60
CA HIS A 268 -6.95 -29.67 -7.48
C HIS A 268 -7.90 -28.79 -6.68
N TRP A 269 -8.98 -29.38 -6.16
CA TRP A 269 -9.82 -28.74 -5.15
C TRP A 269 -9.10 -28.84 -3.81
N LEU A 270 -8.70 -27.71 -3.26
CA LEU A 270 -7.81 -27.58 -2.13
C LEU A 270 -8.13 -26.28 -1.36
N PRO A 271 -9.32 -26.15 -0.75
CA PRO A 271 -9.80 -24.89 -0.17
C PRO A 271 -8.94 -24.45 1.02
N ALA A 272 -8.96 -23.14 1.29
CA ALA A 272 -8.17 -22.54 2.35
C ALA A 272 -8.84 -22.70 3.72
N GLU A 273 -8.05 -23.07 4.72
CA GLU A 273 -8.36 -22.90 6.13
C GLU A 273 -7.63 -21.67 6.67
N VAL A 274 -8.37 -20.78 7.32
CA VAL A 274 -7.87 -19.57 7.97
C VAL A 274 -7.72 -19.86 9.46
N ASP A 275 -6.50 -20.16 9.86
CA ASP A 275 -6.11 -20.39 11.24
C ASP A 275 -5.63 -19.10 11.91
N VAL A 276 -6.08 -18.87 13.14
CA VAL A 276 -5.72 -17.67 13.91
C VAL A 276 -5.99 -17.90 15.39
N SER A 277 -5.14 -17.36 16.27
CA SER A 277 -5.40 -17.37 17.71
C SER A 277 -6.32 -16.24 18.15
N ILE A 278 -7.15 -16.47 19.18
CA ILE A 278 -7.91 -15.40 19.85
C ILE A 278 -6.98 -14.42 20.59
N ARG A 279 -5.73 -14.83 20.84
CA ARG A 279 -4.66 -14.06 21.49
C ARG A 279 -3.48 -13.79 20.53
N PRO A 280 -2.42 -13.08 20.96
CA PRO A 280 -1.17 -13.02 20.21
C PRO A 280 -0.50 -14.39 20.09
N GLY A 281 -0.37 -15.15 21.19
CA GLY A 281 0.20 -16.49 21.20
C GLY A 281 -0.82 -17.60 20.91
N TRP A 282 -0.32 -18.79 20.53
CA TRP A 282 -1.12 -20.00 20.40
C TRP A 282 -1.35 -20.67 21.76
N TYR A 283 -0.38 -20.61 22.67
CA TYR A 283 -0.53 -21.12 24.04
C TYR A 283 -1.03 -20.04 25.01
N TYR A 284 -1.53 -20.47 26.17
CA TYR A 284 -1.98 -19.53 27.18
C TYR A 284 -0.78 -18.87 27.88
N HIS A 285 -0.70 -17.55 27.71
CA HIS A 285 0.17 -16.67 28.48
C HIS A 285 -0.68 -15.70 29.29
N LYS A 286 -0.44 -15.64 30.62
CA LYS A 286 -1.20 -14.75 31.52
C LYS A 286 -1.06 -13.28 31.12
N GLU A 287 0.11 -12.88 30.63
CA GLU A 287 0.39 -11.51 30.18
C GLU A 287 -0.48 -11.08 28.99
N GLU A 288 -1.09 -12.05 28.30
CA GLU A 288 -1.95 -11.83 27.15
C GLU A 288 -3.44 -11.73 27.46
N ASP A 289 -3.86 -11.84 28.74
CA ASP A 289 -5.28 -11.75 29.14
C ASP A 289 -5.93 -10.43 28.69
N ARG A 290 -5.13 -9.37 28.53
CA ARG A 290 -5.52 -8.03 28.03
C ARG A 290 -5.38 -7.82 26.52
N TYR A 291 -4.94 -8.85 25.79
CA TYR A 291 -4.77 -8.83 24.33
C TYR A 291 -5.72 -9.80 23.61
N VAL A 292 -6.72 -10.33 24.32
CA VAL A 292 -7.83 -11.10 23.73
C VAL A 292 -8.52 -10.22 22.68
N LYS A 293 -8.68 -10.76 21.46
CA LYS A 293 -9.32 -10.04 20.35
C LYS A 293 -10.77 -9.64 20.72
N SER A 294 -11.14 -8.41 20.37
CA SER A 294 -12.49 -7.89 20.56
C SER A 294 -13.50 -8.56 19.62
N ALA A 295 -14.80 -8.41 19.93
CA ALA A 295 -15.87 -8.96 19.10
C ALA A 295 -15.86 -8.40 17.66
N ASP A 296 -15.54 -7.12 17.47
CA ASP A 296 -15.39 -6.52 16.13
C ASP A 296 -14.24 -7.12 15.34
N HIS A 297 -13.11 -7.39 15.99
CA HIS A 297 -11.98 -8.02 15.29
C HIS A 297 -12.30 -9.48 14.96
N LEU A 298 -12.96 -10.21 15.85
CA LEU A 298 -13.38 -11.58 15.57
C LEU A 298 -14.45 -11.64 14.47
N GLU A 299 -15.36 -10.67 14.41
CA GLU A 299 -16.34 -10.55 13.32
C GLU A 299 -15.67 -10.21 11.99
N LEU A 300 -14.66 -9.31 11.99
CA LEU A 300 -13.84 -9.04 10.82
C LEU A 300 -13.20 -10.33 10.30
N ILE A 301 -12.57 -11.12 11.18
CA ILE A 301 -11.96 -12.41 10.82
C ILE A 301 -13.01 -13.35 10.23
N TYR A 302 -14.22 -13.43 10.81
CA TYR A 302 -15.31 -14.26 10.27
C TYR A 302 -15.69 -13.86 8.83
N TYR A 303 -15.84 -12.57 8.56
CA TYR A 303 -16.09 -12.06 7.20
C TYR A 303 -14.90 -12.26 6.25
N GLN A 304 -13.67 -12.26 6.76
CA GLN A 304 -12.45 -12.45 5.98
C GLN A 304 -12.01 -13.92 5.81
N SER A 305 -12.75 -14.85 6.41
CA SER A 305 -12.57 -16.30 6.29
C SER A 305 -13.82 -16.93 5.68
N VAL A 306 -14.84 -17.21 6.49
CA VAL A 306 -16.15 -17.74 6.07
C VAL A 306 -16.76 -16.89 4.97
N GLY A 307 -16.71 -15.56 5.12
CA GLY A 307 -17.20 -14.63 4.11
C GLY A 307 -16.37 -14.54 2.83
N ARG A 308 -15.25 -15.26 2.73
CA ARG A 308 -14.31 -15.29 1.59
C ARG A 308 -13.96 -16.73 1.17
N ASN A 309 -14.93 -17.65 1.15
CA ASN A 309 -14.74 -19.01 0.64
C ASN A 309 -13.65 -19.82 1.37
N ALA A 310 -13.56 -19.67 2.69
CA ALA A 310 -12.63 -20.41 3.54
C ALA A 310 -13.32 -20.81 4.85
N ASN A 311 -12.79 -21.81 5.55
CA ASN A 311 -13.20 -22.07 6.93
C ASN A 311 -12.33 -21.29 7.91
N MET A 312 -12.89 -20.96 9.07
CA MET A 312 -12.23 -20.31 10.20
C MET A 312 -11.88 -21.32 11.29
N LEU A 313 -10.58 -21.49 11.54
CA LEU A 313 -10.04 -22.25 12.67
C LEU A 313 -9.54 -21.28 13.74
N LEU A 314 -10.34 -21.05 14.78
CA LEU A 314 -9.99 -20.10 15.85
C LEU A 314 -9.40 -20.81 17.06
N ASN A 315 -8.15 -20.49 17.40
CA ASN A 315 -7.50 -21.07 18.57
C ASN A 315 -7.99 -20.49 19.90
N LEU A 316 -8.23 -21.40 20.84
CA LEU A 316 -8.65 -21.21 22.23
C LEU A 316 -7.55 -21.79 23.13
N PRO A 317 -6.58 -20.98 23.56
CA PRO A 317 -5.52 -21.44 24.46
C PRO A 317 -6.11 -21.78 25.83
N VAL A 318 -5.88 -23.01 26.27
CA VAL A 318 -6.34 -23.47 27.59
C VAL A 318 -5.29 -23.11 28.64
N ASP A 319 -5.74 -22.56 29.76
CA ASP A 319 -4.86 -22.07 30.82
C ASP A 319 -4.26 -23.18 31.69
N ARG A 320 -3.41 -22.81 32.66
CA ARG A 320 -2.75 -23.75 33.59
C ARG A 320 -3.72 -24.50 34.53
N ARG A 321 -4.97 -24.05 34.66
CA ARG A 321 -6.01 -24.81 35.38
C ARG A 321 -6.53 -25.96 34.52
N GLY A 322 -6.43 -25.85 33.20
CA GLY A 322 -7.05 -26.75 32.24
C GLY A 322 -8.43 -26.24 31.78
N LEU A 323 -8.66 -24.93 31.81
CA LEU A 323 -9.92 -24.28 31.42
C LEU A 323 -9.68 -23.28 30.28
N VAL A 324 -10.70 -23.07 29.44
CA VAL A 324 -10.77 -21.85 28.61
C VAL A 324 -10.97 -20.68 29.56
N HIS A 325 -10.08 -19.68 29.46
CA HIS A 325 -10.08 -18.54 30.36
C HIS A 325 -11.29 -17.62 30.10
N GLU A 326 -11.73 -16.94 31.15
CA GLU A 326 -13.02 -16.26 31.21
C GLU A 326 -13.11 -15.10 30.21
N ALA A 327 -11.98 -14.42 29.93
CA ALA A 327 -11.89 -13.36 28.93
C ALA A 327 -12.13 -13.88 27.50
N ASP A 328 -11.55 -15.03 27.16
CA ASP A 328 -11.71 -15.68 25.85
C ASP A 328 -13.15 -16.14 25.66
N SER A 329 -13.74 -16.76 26.69
CA SER A 329 -15.15 -17.14 26.67
C SER A 329 -16.08 -15.94 26.47
N ALA A 330 -15.80 -14.80 27.12
CA ALA A 330 -16.62 -13.60 26.98
C ALA A 330 -16.55 -13.02 25.54
N ALA A 331 -15.36 -12.96 24.96
CA ALA A 331 -15.16 -12.50 23.58
C ALA A 331 -15.89 -13.39 22.55
N LEU A 332 -15.85 -14.71 22.73
CA LEU A 332 -16.60 -15.66 21.88
C LEU A 332 -18.12 -15.47 21.98
N MET A 333 -18.65 -15.27 23.20
CA MET A 333 -20.09 -15.03 23.36
C MET A 333 -20.51 -13.70 22.73
N ALA A 334 -19.65 -12.68 22.78
CA ALA A 334 -19.90 -11.40 22.13
C ALA A 334 -19.88 -11.53 20.59
N LEU A 335 -18.95 -12.30 20.01
CA LEU A 335 -19.00 -12.66 18.59
C LEU A 335 -20.30 -13.37 18.24
N LYS A 336 -20.68 -14.39 19.00
CA LYS A 336 -21.93 -15.14 18.76
C LYS A 336 -23.15 -14.25 18.78
N ALA A 337 -23.24 -13.31 19.72
CA ALA A 337 -24.34 -12.36 19.78
C ALA A 337 -24.43 -11.48 18.52
N ARG A 338 -23.29 -11.05 17.96
CA ARG A 338 -23.24 -10.28 16.70
C ARG A 338 -23.69 -11.10 15.48
N LEU A 339 -23.19 -12.34 15.38
CA LEU A 339 -23.57 -13.25 14.30
C LEU A 339 -25.07 -13.60 14.37
N ASP A 340 -25.61 -13.87 15.55
CA ASP A 340 -27.05 -14.16 15.74
C ASP A 340 -27.92 -12.95 15.40
N ALA A 341 -27.52 -11.76 15.85
CA ALA A 341 -28.25 -10.54 15.56
C ALA A 341 -28.34 -10.24 14.05
N THR A 342 -27.34 -10.71 13.29
CA THR A 342 -27.27 -10.52 11.83
C THR A 342 -28.00 -11.63 11.07
N PHE A 343 -27.69 -12.90 11.34
CA PHE A 343 -28.05 -14.02 10.47
C PHE A 343 -29.30 -14.80 10.91
N SER A 344 -29.94 -14.43 12.02
CA SER A 344 -31.15 -15.13 12.52
C SER A 344 -32.39 -14.96 11.63
N ASN A 345 -32.42 -13.95 10.75
CA ASN A 345 -33.56 -13.66 9.88
C ASN A 345 -33.11 -13.39 8.44
N ASN A 346 -33.18 -14.42 7.59
CA ASN A 346 -32.96 -14.25 6.14
C ASN A 346 -34.20 -13.61 5.50
N LEU A 347 -34.08 -12.36 5.10
CA LEU A 347 -35.14 -11.56 4.48
C LEU A 347 -35.47 -12.00 3.05
N ALA A 348 -34.59 -12.75 2.38
CA ALA A 348 -34.85 -13.31 1.05
C ALA A 348 -35.69 -14.59 1.10
N ALA A 349 -35.69 -15.29 2.23
CA ALA A 349 -36.39 -16.56 2.36
C ALA A 349 -37.91 -16.39 2.16
N GLY A 350 -38.48 -17.21 1.27
CA GLY A 350 -39.91 -17.17 0.95
C GLY A 350 -40.36 -16.00 0.07
N GLN A 351 -39.44 -15.14 -0.37
CA GLN A 351 -39.73 -14.03 -1.29
C GLN A 351 -39.83 -14.51 -2.74
N GLN A 352 -40.10 -13.58 -3.66
CA GLN A 352 -40.13 -13.88 -5.10
C GLN A 352 -38.79 -13.56 -5.74
N ALA A 353 -38.25 -14.49 -6.52
CA ALA A 353 -37.04 -14.28 -7.31
C ALA A 353 -37.29 -14.52 -8.81
N SER A 354 -36.61 -13.74 -9.64
CA SER A 354 -36.62 -13.87 -11.10
C SER A 354 -35.20 -13.70 -11.65
N ALA A 355 -34.94 -14.22 -12.85
CA ALA A 355 -33.65 -14.07 -13.52
C ALA A 355 -33.85 -13.75 -15.01
N ASP A 356 -32.87 -13.09 -15.60
CA ASP A 356 -32.84 -12.78 -17.03
C ASP A 356 -32.59 -14.03 -17.90
N HIS A 357 -31.79 -14.97 -17.38
CA HIS A 357 -31.47 -16.24 -18.02
C HIS A 357 -31.81 -17.39 -17.06
N ILE A 358 -32.46 -18.42 -17.60
CA ILE A 358 -32.78 -19.66 -16.88
C ILE A 358 -32.46 -20.80 -17.83
N ARG A 359 -31.60 -21.72 -17.38
CA ARG A 359 -31.19 -22.89 -18.15
C ARG A 359 -32.39 -23.63 -18.72
N GLN A 360 -32.42 -23.75 -20.06
CA GLN A 360 -33.49 -24.40 -20.82
C GLN A 360 -34.91 -23.88 -20.51
N ASN A 361 -35.02 -22.72 -19.85
CA ASN A 361 -36.26 -22.19 -19.28
C ASN A 361 -37.02 -23.22 -18.42
N LEU A 362 -36.30 -24.02 -17.63
CA LEU A 362 -36.85 -25.06 -16.75
C LEU A 362 -36.91 -24.59 -15.30
N LYS A 363 -37.95 -25.03 -14.58
CA LYS A 363 -38.13 -24.70 -13.15
C LYS A 363 -37.04 -25.28 -12.27
N ASP A 364 -36.42 -26.38 -12.70
CA ASP A 364 -35.31 -27.04 -11.99
C ASP A 364 -34.07 -26.15 -11.83
N PHE A 365 -33.97 -25.05 -12.60
CA PHE A 365 -32.86 -24.09 -12.55
C PHE A 365 -33.33 -22.65 -12.38
N ALA A 366 -34.56 -22.44 -11.89
CA ALA A 366 -35.14 -21.10 -11.74
C ALA A 366 -34.47 -20.30 -10.61
N ALA A 367 -34.58 -18.97 -10.69
CA ALA A 367 -34.07 -18.05 -9.66
C ALA A 367 -34.58 -18.35 -8.24
N GLN A 368 -35.80 -18.89 -8.13
CA GLN A 368 -36.41 -19.26 -6.85
C GLN A 368 -35.57 -20.27 -6.06
N ASN A 369 -34.83 -21.13 -6.75
CA ASN A 369 -34.00 -22.16 -6.15
C ASN A 369 -32.79 -21.59 -5.41
N ALA A 370 -32.45 -20.31 -5.65
CA ALA A 370 -31.38 -19.63 -4.94
C ALA A 370 -31.87 -18.95 -3.64
N ILE A 371 -33.17 -19.05 -3.28
CA ILE A 371 -33.73 -18.42 -2.07
C ILE A 371 -34.70 -19.35 -1.33
N ASP A 372 -34.66 -20.65 -1.61
CA ASP A 372 -35.56 -21.66 -1.04
C ASP A 372 -35.01 -22.35 0.21
N GLY A 373 -33.75 -22.08 0.57
CA GLY A 373 -33.07 -22.66 1.73
C GLY A 373 -32.73 -24.14 1.57
N ASN A 374 -32.73 -24.67 0.35
CA ASN A 374 -32.37 -26.04 0.06
C ASN A 374 -31.00 -26.11 -0.66
N PRO A 375 -29.94 -26.65 -0.02
CA PRO A 375 -28.59 -26.64 -0.58
C PRO A 375 -28.44 -27.53 -1.82
N GLU A 376 -29.40 -28.40 -2.12
CA GLU A 376 -29.40 -29.31 -3.28
C GLU A 376 -30.02 -28.69 -4.54
N THR A 377 -30.64 -27.51 -4.43
CA THR A 377 -31.24 -26.76 -5.53
C THR A 377 -30.41 -25.52 -5.86
N TYR A 378 -30.47 -25.08 -7.11
CA TYR A 378 -29.71 -23.93 -7.56
C TYR A 378 -30.35 -23.27 -8.79
N TRP A 379 -30.09 -21.98 -8.96
CA TRP A 379 -30.26 -21.28 -10.23
C TRP A 379 -29.07 -21.56 -11.14
N ALA A 380 -29.33 -21.73 -12.44
CA ALA A 380 -28.28 -21.86 -13.45
C ALA A 380 -28.69 -21.26 -14.80
N THR A 381 -27.69 -20.86 -15.59
CA THR A 381 -27.87 -20.41 -16.98
C THR A 381 -27.55 -21.52 -18.00
N ASP A 382 -27.80 -21.26 -19.28
CA ASP A 382 -27.33 -22.14 -20.36
C ASP A 382 -25.80 -22.02 -20.51
N ASP A 383 -25.15 -23.05 -21.06
CA ASP A 383 -23.67 -23.16 -21.03
C ASP A 383 -22.94 -22.03 -21.77
N ALA A 384 -23.60 -21.37 -22.71
CA ALA A 384 -23.06 -20.23 -23.45
C ALA A 384 -23.14 -18.91 -22.66
N ASP A 385 -23.98 -18.85 -21.63
CA ASP A 385 -24.27 -17.65 -20.84
C ASP A 385 -23.42 -17.66 -19.56
N THR A 386 -22.24 -17.05 -19.61
CA THR A 386 -21.33 -16.94 -18.45
C THR A 386 -21.61 -15.72 -17.56
N THR A 387 -22.71 -15.03 -17.81
CA THR A 387 -23.21 -13.88 -17.04
C THR A 387 -24.71 -14.01 -16.87
N GLY A 388 -25.28 -13.28 -15.92
CA GLY A 388 -26.73 -13.27 -15.69
C GLY A 388 -27.07 -12.52 -14.41
N SER A 389 -28.36 -12.25 -14.21
CA SER A 389 -28.85 -11.51 -13.05
C SER A 389 -29.99 -12.23 -12.35
N ILE A 390 -29.99 -12.16 -11.02
CA ILE A 390 -31.11 -12.59 -10.16
C ILE A 390 -31.67 -11.34 -9.47
N GLU A 391 -32.97 -11.09 -9.62
CA GLU A 391 -33.72 -10.05 -8.92
C GLU A 391 -34.62 -10.69 -7.86
N ILE A 392 -34.48 -10.23 -6.61
CA ILE A 392 -35.31 -10.61 -5.47
C ILE A 392 -36.23 -9.44 -5.15
N VAL A 393 -37.54 -9.72 -5.08
CA VAL A 393 -38.58 -8.76 -4.71
C VAL A 393 -39.12 -9.13 -3.34
N LEU A 394 -38.95 -8.23 -2.38
CA LEU A 394 -39.48 -8.34 -1.03
C LEU A 394 -40.96 -7.95 -1.00
N ASP A 395 -41.77 -8.67 -0.22
CA ASP A 395 -43.20 -8.37 -0.03
C ASP A 395 -43.46 -6.95 0.53
N ALA A 396 -42.48 -6.39 1.25
CA ALA A 396 -42.49 -5.02 1.74
C ALA A 396 -41.05 -4.47 1.81
N PRO A 397 -40.87 -3.14 1.72
CA PRO A 397 -39.57 -2.52 1.95
C PRO A 397 -38.99 -2.90 3.32
N ALA A 398 -37.75 -3.38 3.33
CA ALA A 398 -37.04 -3.79 4.54
C ALA A 398 -35.65 -3.16 4.60
N LYS A 399 -35.13 -3.00 5.82
CA LYS A 399 -33.74 -2.61 6.04
C LYS A 399 -32.82 -3.80 5.74
N ILE A 400 -31.81 -3.57 4.92
CA ILE A 400 -30.74 -4.52 4.61
C ILE A 400 -29.39 -3.84 4.71
N ASN A 401 -28.36 -4.58 5.12
CA ASN A 401 -26.97 -4.14 5.07
C ASN A 401 -25.96 -5.31 4.97
N VAL A 402 -26.43 -6.53 4.70
CA VAL A 402 -25.61 -7.74 4.46
C VAL A 402 -26.26 -8.57 3.37
N ILE A 403 -25.43 -9.15 2.50
CA ILE A 403 -25.81 -10.21 1.57
C ILE A 403 -24.89 -11.42 1.73
N SER A 404 -25.46 -12.61 1.66
CA SER A 404 -24.76 -13.90 1.59
C SER A 404 -25.00 -14.53 0.24
N LEU A 405 -23.96 -15.05 -0.40
CA LEU A 405 -24.04 -15.76 -1.68
C LEU A 405 -23.30 -17.10 -1.57
N GLU A 406 -23.86 -18.15 -2.17
CA GLU A 406 -23.24 -19.47 -2.24
C GLU A 406 -23.34 -20.03 -3.67
N GLU A 407 -22.25 -20.59 -4.19
CA GLU A 407 -22.28 -21.40 -5.41
C GLU A 407 -22.61 -22.86 -5.06
N TYR A 408 -23.24 -23.57 -6.01
CA TYR A 408 -23.40 -25.02 -5.90
C TYR A 408 -22.08 -25.74 -6.20
N ILE A 409 -21.17 -25.73 -5.21
CA ILE A 409 -19.79 -26.21 -5.33
C ILE A 409 -19.60 -27.70 -5.68
N PRO A 410 -20.57 -28.63 -5.55
CA PRO A 410 -20.43 -29.97 -6.13
C PRO A 410 -20.17 -29.95 -7.66
N LEU A 411 -20.54 -28.87 -8.34
CA LEU A 411 -20.25 -28.66 -9.76
C LEU A 411 -19.03 -27.76 -10.03
N GLY A 412 -18.23 -27.47 -9.01
CA GLY A 412 -17.03 -26.62 -9.06
C GLY A 412 -17.32 -25.15 -8.82
N GLN A 413 -16.25 -24.37 -8.58
CA GLN A 413 -16.30 -22.91 -8.41
C GLN A 413 -16.17 -22.23 -9.76
N ARG A 414 -16.98 -21.19 -10.02
CA ARG A 414 -17.13 -20.60 -11.37
C ARG A 414 -17.04 -19.08 -11.37
N VAL A 415 -17.72 -18.41 -10.44
CA VAL A 415 -17.87 -16.95 -10.47
C VAL A 415 -16.54 -16.24 -10.23
N GLU A 416 -16.22 -15.29 -11.11
CA GLU A 416 -15.01 -14.46 -11.06
C GLU A 416 -15.30 -13.02 -10.61
N GLY A 417 -16.52 -12.56 -10.83
CA GLY A 417 -16.96 -11.22 -10.48
C GLY A 417 -18.47 -11.11 -10.45
N PHE A 418 -18.96 -10.31 -9.50
CA PHE A 418 -20.35 -9.94 -9.40
C PHE A 418 -20.51 -8.56 -8.76
N ASN A 419 -21.64 -7.92 -9.00
CA ASN A 419 -22.07 -6.74 -8.24
C ASN A 419 -23.49 -6.92 -7.70
N VAL A 420 -23.81 -6.08 -6.71
CA VAL A 420 -25.10 -6.04 -6.04
C VAL A 420 -25.67 -4.64 -6.20
N GLU A 421 -26.93 -4.58 -6.63
CA GLU A 421 -27.70 -3.35 -6.75
C GLU A 421 -28.91 -3.40 -5.83
N VAL A 422 -29.31 -2.25 -5.30
CA VAL A 422 -30.51 -2.09 -4.47
C VAL A 422 -31.43 -1.08 -5.15
N TRP A 423 -32.74 -1.32 -5.09
CA TRP A 423 -33.71 -0.39 -5.65
C TRP A 423 -33.93 0.77 -4.68
N GLN A 424 -33.58 1.99 -5.11
CA GLN A 424 -33.73 3.22 -4.33
C GLN A 424 -34.24 4.33 -5.25
N ASP A 425 -35.17 5.16 -4.76
CA ASP A 425 -35.66 6.34 -5.47
C ASP A 425 -36.05 6.10 -6.95
N GLY A 426 -36.68 4.95 -7.23
CA GLY A 426 -37.16 4.59 -8.57
C GLY A 426 -36.08 4.16 -9.57
N HIS A 427 -34.86 3.87 -9.13
CA HIS A 427 -33.77 3.35 -9.97
C HIS A 427 -32.92 2.30 -9.23
N TRP A 428 -32.11 1.54 -9.98
CA TRP A 428 -31.11 0.64 -9.42
C TRP A 428 -29.87 1.45 -9.00
N ALA A 429 -29.48 1.32 -7.74
CA ALA A 429 -28.28 1.93 -7.20
C ALA A 429 -27.25 0.84 -6.86
N PHE A 430 -25.99 1.07 -7.25
CA PHE A 430 -24.87 0.22 -6.89
C PHE A 430 -24.71 0.16 -5.36
N ALA A 431 -24.57 -1.04 -4.81
CA ALA A 431 -24.41 -1.26 -3.38
C ALA A 431 -23.01 -1.79 -3.04
N ALA A 432 -22.55 -2.83 -3.75
CA ALA A 432 -21.24 -3.44 -3.55
C ALA A 432 -20.83 -4.28 -4.77
N GLU A 433 -19.55 -4.61 -4.87
CA GLU A 433 -19.03 -5.60 -5.81
C GLU A 433 -17.96 -6.46 -5.15
N ALA A 434 -17.75 -7.65 -5.70
CA ALA A 434 -16.65 -8.51 -5.30
C ALA A 434 -16.31 -9.52 -6.41
N THR A 435 -15.25 -10.30 -6.18
CA THR A 435 -14.77 -11.29 -7.16
C THR A 435 -15.43 -12.67 -6.98
N THR A 436 -14.73 -13.62 -6.36
CA THR A 436 -15.16 -15.01 -6.18
C THR A 436 -16.29 -15.16 -5.18
N ILE A 437 -17.18 -16.15 -5.39
CA ILE A 437 -18.20 -16.57 -4.41
C ILE A 437 -17.78 -17.86 -3.71
N GLY A 438 -17.70 -18.99 -4.42
CA GLY A 438 -17.37 -20.30 -3.85
C GLY A 438 -18.41 -20.82 -2.87
N ASN A 439 -17.97 -21.48 -1.80
CA ASN A 439 -18.84 -22.06 -0.77
C ASN A 439 -19.70 -20.99 -0.08
N LYS A 440 -19.10 -19.84 0.24
CA LYS A 440 -19.80 -18.73 0.89
C LYS A 440 -19.07 -17.41 0.67
N ARG A 441 -19.86 -16.38 0.36
CA ARG A 441 -19.43 -15.00 0.26
C ARG A 441 -20.35 -14.11 1.06
N LEU A 442 -19.78 -13.38 2.02
CA LEU A 442 -20.50 -12.38 2.81
C LEU A 442 -20.02 -10.99 2.43
N LEU A 443 -20.94 -10.09 2.10
CA LEU A 443 -20.63 -8.69 1.85
C LEU A 443 -21.49 -7.79 2.73
N ARG A 444 -20.87 -6.74 3.25
CA ARG A 444 -21.59 -5.60 3.81
C ARG A 444 -22.10 -4.72 2.68
N LEU A 445 -23.33 -4.26 2.82
CA LEU A 445 -23.97 -3.31 1.91
C LEU A 445 -24.24 -2.00 2.67
N PRO A 446 -24.39 -0.86 1.96
CA PRO A 446 -24.90 0.36 2.56
C PRO A 446 -26.23 0.10 3.25
N GLU A 447 -26.42 0.64 4.47
CA GLU A 447 -27.72 0.53 5.14
C GLU A 447 -28.80 1.16 4.27
N THR A 448 -29.69 0.31 3.77
CA THR A 448 -30.70 0.67 2.78
C THR A 448 -32.04 0.12 3.20
N THR A 449 -33.10 0.92 3.07
CA THR A 449 -34.47 0.41 3.05
C THR A 449 -34.90 0.21 1.61
N THR A 450 -35.15 -1.03 1.19
CA THR A 450 -35.51 -1.36 -0.20
C THR A 450 -36.51 -2.51 -0.24
N ASP A 451 -37.28 -2.62 -1.31
CA ASP A 451 -38.13 -3.76 -1.65
C ASP A 451 -37.55 -4.63 -2.76
N ARG A 452 -36.39 -4.28 -3.34
CA ARG A 452 -35.75 -5.10 -4.38
C ARG A 452 -34.23 -5.07 -4.32
N VAL A 453 -33.65 -6.24 -4.52
CA VAL A 453 -32.20 -6.43 -4.62
C VAL A 453 -31.90 -7.20 -5.88
N ARG A 454 -30.82 -6.82 -6.58
CA ARG A 454 -30.33 -7.52 -7.76
C ARG A 454 -28.90 -7.94 -7.56
N VAL A 455 -28.59 -9.19 -7.91
CA VAL A 455 -27.24 -9.72 -7.99
C VAL A 455 -26.92 -9.94 -9.46
N ASN A 456 -25.87 -9.28 -9.96
CA ASN A 456 -25.41 -9.38 -11.34
C ASN A 456 -24.09 -10.16 -11.37
N ILE A 457 -24.08 -11.35 -11.97
CA ILE A 457 -22.85 -12.08 -12.27
C ILE A 457 -22.19 -11.42 -13.48
N THR A 458 -21.07 -10.74 -13.27
CA THR A 458 -20.38 -9.95 -14.31
C THR A 458 -19.30 -10.74 -15.03
N ALA A 459 -18.73 -11.76 -14.38
CA ALA A 459 -17.77 -12.67 -14.98
C ALA A 459 -17.83 -14.05 -14.30
N SER A 460 -17.72 -15.12 -15.10
CA SER A 460 -17.69 -16.50 -14.62
C SER A 460 -16.93 -17.39 -15.60
N MET A 461 -16.21 -18.39 -15.08
CA MET A 461 -15.42 -19.34 -15.88
C MET A 461 -16.28 -20.35 -16.65
N ALA A 462 -17.54 -20.52 -16.23
CA ALA A 462 -18.57 -21.35 -16.86
C ALA A 462 -19.96 -20.76 -16.54
N CYS A 463 -21.05 -21.35 -17.02
CA CYS A 463 -22.40 -20.94 -16.64
C CYS A 463 -22.53 -20.92 -15.09
N PRO A 464 -22.93 -19.78 -14.47
CA PRO A 464 -23.03 -19.68 -13.02
C PRO A 464 -24.05 -20.67 -12.45
N VAL A 465 -23.78 -21.14 -11.23
CA VAL A 465 -24.65 -22.03 -10.45
C VAL A 465 -24.76 -21.51 -9.03
N ILE A 466 -25.87 -20.84 -8.69
CA ILE A 466 -26.05 -20.17 -7.39
C ILE A 466 -27.08 -20.95 -6.57
N SER A 467 -26.66 -21.46 -5.42
CA SER A 467 -27.51 -22.27 -4.52
C SER A 467 -28.22 -21.44 -3.45
N GLU A 468 -27.63 -20.32 -3.03
CA GLU A 468 -28.24 -19.48 -1.97
C GLU A 468 -27.90 -18.00 -2.18
N ILE A 469 -28.91 -17.14 -1.96
CA ILE A 469 -28.83 -15.70 -1.79
C ILE A 469 -29.60 -15.34 -0.52
N GLY A 470 -28.86 -14.95 0.52
CA GLY A 470 -29.43 -14.47 1.77
C GLY A 470 -29.35 -12.94 1.88
N LEU A 471 -30.42 -12.31 2.38
CA LEU A 471 -30.46 -10.88 2.67
C LEU A 471 -30.63 -10.66 4.17
N PHE A 472 -29.76 -9.87 4.79
CA PHE A 472 -29.75 -9.70 6.25
C PHE A 472 -29.54 -8.24 6.68
N TYR A 473 -29.82 -7.99 7.95
CA TYR A 473 -29.58 -6.72 8.63
C TYR A 473 -28.75 -6.96 9.89
N ALA A 474 -27.51 -6.48 9.92
CA ALA A 474 -26.73 -6.37 11.15
C ALA A 474 -27.06 -5.04 11.85
N PRO A 475 -27.60 -5.07 13.07
CA PRO A 475 -27.96 -3.87 13.81
C PRO A 475 -26.76 -3.11 14.39
N HIS A 476 -25.60 -3.76 14.49
CA HIS A 476 -24.35 -3.19 14.99
C HIS A 476 -23.30 -3.22 13.88
N PRO A 477 -23.23 -2.20 13.01
CA PRO A 477 -22.30 -2.20 11.90
C PRO A 477 -20.85 -2.14 12.42
N ASN A 478 -20.07 -3.15 12.06
CA ASN A 478 -18.64 -3.18 12.35
C ASN A 478 -17.90 -2.19 11.43
N PRO A 479 -17.21 -1.17 11.97
CA PRO A 479 -16.53 -0.17 11.16
C PRO A 479 -15.34 -0.72 10.36
N LEU A 480 -14.81 -1.90 10.73
CA LEU A 480 -13.76 -2.58 9.97
C LEU A 480 -14.28 -3.24 8.68
N LEU A 481 -15.61 -3.31 8.52
CA LEU A 481 -16.27 -3.91 7.36
C LEU A 481 -17.10 -2.87 6.58
N GLU A 482 -16.76 -1.58 6.68
CA GLU A 482 -17.50 -0.51 6.00
C GLU A 482 -17.54 -0.71 4.48
N PRO A 483 -18.74 -0.75 3.84
CA PRO A 483 -18.85 -0.83 2.38
C PRO A 483 -18.22 0.39 1.71
N LYS A 484 -17.61 0.21 0.53
CA LYS A 484 -16.95 1.29 -0.23
C LYS A 484 -17.86 2.51 -0.47
N VAL A 485 -19.14 2.30 -0.74
CA VAL A 485 -20.12 3.38 -0.94
C VAL A 485 -20.29 4.24 0.33
N ASP A 486 -20.31 3.62 1.51
CA ASP A 486 -20.44 4.36 2.77
C ASP A 486 -19.12 5.00 3.19
N PHE A 487 -17.98 4.33 2.97
CA PHE A 487 -16.65 4.92 3.07
C PHE A 487 -16.55 6.18 2.20
N ASP A 488 -16.98 6.12 0.95
CA ASP A 488 -16.95 7.26 0.02
C ASP A 488 -17.84 8.42 0.46
N LYS A 489 -19.04 8.13 0.99
CA LYS A 489 -19.90 9.16 1.58
C LYS A 489 -19.23 9.84 2.77
N ARG A 490 -18.56 9.07 3.63
CA ARG A 490 -17.85 9.60 4.80
C ARG A 490 -16.64 10.44 4.40
N MET A 491 -15.87 10.00 3.40
CA MET A 491 -14.70 10.69 2.86
C MET A 491 -15.05 11.89 1.96
N ALA A 492 -16.29 12.02 1.49
CA ALA A 492 -16.70 13.02 0.51
C ALA A 492 -16.30 14.46 0.89
N TRP A 493 -16.61 14.89 2.12
CA TRP A 493 -16.25 16.25 2.56
C TRP A 493 -14.74 16.47 2.59
N TRP A 494 -13.98 15.42 2.93
CA TRP A 494 -12.53 15.49 3.08
C TRP A 494 -11.85 15.56 1.73
N ARG A 495 -12.34 14.80 0.75
CA ARG A 495 -11.93 14.91 -0.67
C ARG A 495 -12.29 16.28 -1.25
N ASP A 496 -13.42 16.86 -0.85
CA ASP A 496 -13.79 18.23 -1.26
C ASP A 496 -12.87 19.31 -0.66
N ALA A 497 -12.37 19.07 0.55
CA ALA A 497 -11.66 20.07 1.35
C ALA A 497 -10.29 20.45 0.77
N ARG A 498 -9.49 19.47 0.32
CA ARG A 498 -8.17 19.57 -0.34
C ARG A 498 -7.05 20.33 0.40
N PHE A 499 -7.35 21.26 1.29
CA PHE A 499 -6.38 22.13 1.95
C PHE A 499 -6.76 22.39 3.41
N GLY A 500 -5.85 22.06 4.32
CA GLY A 500 -6.02 22.20 5.77
C GLY A 500 -4.81 22.79 6.47
N MET A 501 -5.02 23.30 7.69
CA MET A 501 -3.95 23.77 8.58
C MET A 501 -3.53 22.66 9.53
N PHE A 502 -2.23 22.45 9.68
CA PHE A 502 -1.66 21.67 10.77
C PHE A 502 -1.11 22.62 11.84
N ILE A 503 -1.33 22.33 13.12
CA ILE A 503 -0.81 23.13 14.22
C ILE A 503 -0.07 22.20 15.18
N HIS A 504 1.27 22.30 15.19
CA HIS A 504 2.11 21.67 16.20
C HIS A 504 2.45 22.67 17.31
N TRP A 505 1.74 22.53 18.42
CA TRP A 505 1.90 23.43 19.56
C TRP A 505 1.83 22.72 20.92
N GLY A 506 2.73 23.10 21.81
CA GLY A 506 2.83 22.54 23.15
C GLY A 506 3.98 23.17 23.94
N ALA A 507 4.31 22.58 25.09
CA ALA A 507 5.29 23.12 26.02
C ALA A 507 6.72 23.19 25.43
N TYR A 508 7.05 22.37 24.43
CA TYR A 508 8.32 22.43 23.68
C TYR A 508 8.56 23.78 22.99
N SER A 509 7.52 24.60 22.80
CA SER A 509 7.65 25.98 22.30
C SER A 509 8.35 26.93 23.28
N ILE A 510 8.45 26.58 24.57
CA ILE A 510 9.16 27.37 25.59
C ILE A 510 10.68 27.32 25.36
N PRO A 511 11.33 26.14 25.33
CA PRO A 511 12.76 26.08 25.02
C PRO A 511 13.06 26.43 23.55
N ALA A 512 12.10 26.29 22.63
CA ALA A 512 12.18 26.75 21.24
C ALA A 512 13.46 26.30 20.49
N GLY A 513 13.86 25.04 20.69
CA GLY A 513 15.07 24.44 20.12
C GLY A 513 16.37 24.75 20.85
N VAL A 514 16.33 25.35 22.04
CA VAL A 514 17.50 25.65 22.87
C VAL A 514 17.38 25.07 24.26
N TYR A 515 18.39 24.32 24.68
CA TYR A 515 18.47 23.73 26.02
C TYR A 515 19.85 23.95 26.62
N LYS A 516 19.90 24.46 27.86
CA LYS A 516 21.13 24.83 28.59
C LYS A 516 22.08 25.74 27.77
N GLY A 517 21.48 26.69 27.04
CA GLY A 517 22.21 27.66 26.22
C GLY A 517 22.78 27.10 24.90
N LYS A 518 22.48 25.84 24.56
CA LYS A 518 22.89 25.20 23.32
C LYS A 518 21.70 24.99 22.40
N GLU A 519 21.93 25.20 21.11
CA GLU A 519 20.98 24.81 20.07
C GLU A 519 20.97 23.29 19.96
N ILE A 520 19.77 22.72 19.84
CA ILE A 520 19.56 21.28 19.72
C ILE A 520 19.24 20.96 18.27
N ASP A 521 19.97 20.00 17.70
CA ASP A 521 19.79 19.53 16.34
C ASP A 521 18.43 18.83 16.16
N GLY A 522 17.92 18.83 14.93
CA GLY A 522 16.61 18.29 14.57
C GLY A 522 15.42 19.22 14.84
N ILE A 523 14.23 18.63 14.80
CA ILE A 523 12.92 19.29 14.88
C ILE A 523 12.57 19.75 16.32
N GLY A 524 11.87 20.88 16.44
CA GLY A 524 11.73 21.62 17.70
C GLY A 524 10.87 20.91 18.74
N GLU A 525 9.82 20.23 18.30
CA GLU A 525 8.88 19.48 19.13
C GLU A 525 9.46 18.16 19.68
N TRP A 526 10.60 17.71 19.16
CA TRP A 526 11.36 16.55 19.65
C TRP A 526 12.46 16.90 20.65
N ILE A 527 12.54 18.16 21.10
CA ILE A 527 13.63 18.62 21.96
C ILE A 527 13.80 17.80 23.26
N MET A 528 12.71 17.28 23.82
CA MET A 528 12.77 16.41 25.01
C MET A 528 13.62 15.16 24.74
N ASP A 529 13.38 14.49 23.61
CA ASP A 529 14.14 13.30 23.22
C ASP A 529 15.52 13.65 22.68
N HIS A 530 15.65 14.60 21.76
CA HIS A 530 16.93 14.93 21.12
C HIS A 530 17.97 15.47 22.11
N ALA A 531 17.53 16.29 23.08
CA ALA A 531 18.42 16.79 24.13
C ALA A 531 18.48 15.88 25.37
N LYS A 532 17.76 14.74 25.35
CA LYS A 532 17.64 13.77 26.46
C LYS A 532 17.30 14.46 27.79
N ILE A 533 16.29 15.35 27.76
CA ILE A 533 15.87 16.15 28.92
C ILE A 533 15.14 15.24 29.91
N PRO A 534 15.61 15.10 31.17
CA PRO A 534 14.90 14.30 32.18
C PRO A 534 13.50 14.86 32.46
N ILE A 535 12.51 14.00 32.72
CA ILE A 535 11.11 14.39 32.98
C ILE A 535 11.00 15.55 33.99
N PRO A 536 11.59 15.50 35.22
CA PRO A 536 11.46 16.59 36.18
C PRO A 536 12.08 17.93 35.72
N GLU A 537 13.01 17.88 34.76
CA GLU A 537 13.58 19.07 34.15
C GLU A 537 12.68 19.61 33.03
N TYR A 538 12.11 18.73 32.20
CA TYR A 538 11.17 19.11 31.15
C TYR A 538 9.86 19.69 31.70
N GLU A 539 9.34 19.13 32.81
CA GLU A 539 8.16 19.64 33.52
C GLU A 539 8.28 21.13 33.90
N LYS A 540 9.50 21.66 34.05
CA LYS A 540 9.71 23.09 34.31
C LYS A 540 9.29 23.96 33.13
N PHE A 541 9.43 23.48 31.91
CA PHE A 541 8.95 24.18 30.71
C PHE A 541 7.43 24.17 30.66
N VAL A 542 6.80 23.05 30.99
CA VAL A 542 5.32 22.96 31.08
C VAL A 542 4.77 23.93 32.12
N ARG A 543 5.40 24.03 33.29
CA ARG A 543 5.04 24.99 34.35
C ARG A 543 5.27 26.46 33.96
N GLN A 544 5.99 26.73 32.86
CA GLN A 544 6.17 28.06 32.28
C GLN A 544 5.23 28.32 31.10
N PHE A 545 4.56 27.29 30.56
CA PHE A 545 3.70 27.41 29.40
C PHE A 545 2.46 28.24 29.73
N ASN A 546 2.50 29.52 29.32
CA ASN A 546 1.47 30.51 29.61
C ASN A 546 1.21 31.38 28.37
N PRO A 547 0.45 30.89 27.38
CA PRO A 547 0.26 31.57 26.11
C PRO A 547 -0.74 32.74 26.20
N VAL A 548 -0.31 33.82 26.85
CA VAL A 548 -1.15 35.00 27.14
C VAL A 548 -1.67 35.73 25.91
N LYS A 549 -1.14 35.47 24.72
CA LYS A 549 -1.57 36.05 23.44
C LYS A 549 -2.39 35.07 22.58
N PHE A 550 -2.63 33.84 23.05
CA PHE A 550 -3.47 32.88 22.35
C PHE A 550 -4.89 33.42 22.14
N ASN A 551 -5.36 33.30 20.89
CA ASN A 551 -6.71 33.65 20.47
C ASN A 551 -7.18 32.67 19.39
N ALA A 552 -8.11 31.80 19.75
CA ALA A 552 -8.69 30.80 18.85
C ALA A 552 -9.37 31.43 17.62
N GLU A 553 -10.13 32.52 17.80
CA GLU A 553 -10.80 33.19 16.67
C GLU A 553 -9.80 33.72 15.65
N GLU A 554 -8.65 34.23 16.10
CA GLU A 554 -7.63 34.75 15.20
C GLU A 554 -6.97 33.63 14.39
N TRP A 555 -6.65 32.50 15.02
CA TRP A 555 -6.09 31.34 14.33
C TRP A 555 -7.05 30.80 13.26
N VAL A 556 -8.33 30.69 13.60
CA VAL A 556 -9.36 30.23 12.64
C VAL A 556 -9.57 31.23 11.51
N LYS A 557 -9.51 32.54 11.78
CA LYS A 557 -9.55 33.58 10.73
C LYS A 557 -8.35 33.49 9.79
N ILE A 558 -7.14 33.28 10.31
CA ILE A 558 -5.94 33.07 9.49
C ILE A 558 -6.13 31.86 8.57
N ALA A 559 -6.60 30.72 9.10
CA ALA A 559 -6.88 29.53 8.29
C ALA A 559 -7.93 29.78 7.20
N LYS A 560 -9.04 30.43 7.57
CA LYS A 560 -10.15 30.74 6.67
C LYS A 560 -9.73 31.71 5.57
N HIS A 561 -8.98 32.76 5.89
CA HIS A 561 -8.46 33.71 4.91
C HIS A 561 -7.47 33.04 3.95
N ALA A 562 -6.68 32.08 4.43
CA ALA A 562 -5.82 31.26 3.58
C ALA A 562 -6.61 30.28 2.68
N GLY A 563 -7.92 30.12 2.89
CA GLY A 563 -8.78 29.20 2.15
C GLY A 563 -8.84 27.77 2.73
N MET A 564 -8.19 27.49 3.84
CA MET A 564 -8.23 26.16 4.45
C MET A 564 -9.64 25.80 4.91
N LYS A 565 -9.99 24.51 4.87
CA LYS A 565 -11.34 24.00 5.22
C LYS A 565 -11.39 23.25 6.55
N TYR A 566 -10.23 22.88 7.07
CA TYR A 566 -10.09 22.15 8.32
C TYR A 566 -8.78 22.51 9.02
N ILE A 567 -8.76 22.30 10.34
CA ILE A 567 -7.60 22.51 11.21
C ILE A 567 -7.34 21.23 11.98
N VAL A 568 -6.12 20.72 11.93
CA VAL A 568 -5.61 19.63 12.77
C VAL A 568 -4.67 20.24 13.80
N ILE A 569 -5.02 20.17 15.10
CA ILE A 569 -4.15 20.67 16.19
C ILE A 569 -3.65 19.52 17.07
N THR A 570 -2.39 19.59 17.51
CA THR A 570 -1.84 18.68 18.51
C THR A 570 -2.59 18.79 19.84
N SER A 571 -3.48 17.84 20.13
CA SER A 571 -4.12 17.73 21.45
C SER A 571 -3.11 17.32 22.52
N LYS A 572 -2.29 16.32 22.18
CA LYS A 572 -1.15 15.80 22.95
C LYS A 572 -0.05 15.39 21.97
N HIS A 573 1.16 15.91 22.16
CA HIS A 573 2.35 15.47 21.42
C HIS A 573 3.11 14.38 22.21
N HIS A 574 4.20 13.87 21.66
CA HIS A 574 5.02 12.80 22.27
C HIS A 574 5.52 13.11 23.69
N ASP A 575 5.58 14.38 24.09
CA ASP A 575 5.96 14.80 25.45
C ASP A 575 4.86 14.58 26.50
N GLY A 576 3.68 14.09 26.09
CA GLY A 576 2.59 13.65 26.97
C GLY A 576 1.69 14.78 27.48
N PHE A 577 2.02 16.05 27.22
CA PHE A 577 1.30 17.19 27.76
C PHE A 577 -0.01 17.46 27.01
N CYS A 578 -1.13 17.45 27.73
CA CYS A 578 -2.47 17.70 27.16
C CYS A 578 -2.82 19.19 27.18
N ILE A 579 -3.26 19.75 26.05
CA ILE A 579 -3.67 21.17 25.95
C ILE A 579 -5.17 21.42 26.21
N TRP A 580 -5.87 20.45 26.78
CA TRP A 580 -7.27 20.54 27.22
C TRP A 580 -7.41 20.10 28.68
N ASP A 581 -8.61 20.24 29.26
CA ASP A 581 -8.94 19.76 30.62
C ASP A 581 -9.17 18.24 30.63
N SER A 582 -8.13 17.44 30.85
CA SER A 582 -8.25 15.97 30.83
C SER A 582 -8.56 15.44 32.21
N LYS A 583 -9.64 14.66 32.36
CA LYS A 583 -9.96 13.95 33.62
C LYS A 583 -9.14 12.67 33.79
N VAL A 584 -8.43 12.26 32.75
CA VAL A 584 -7.56 11.09 32.74
C VAL A 584 -6.14 11.44 33.21
N SER A 585 -5.67 12.67 32.99
CA SER A 585 -4.30 13.08 33.31
C SER A 585 -4.20 14.43 34.00
N GLY A 586 -3.52 14.47 35.15
CA GLY A 586 -3.14 15.74 35.79
C GLY A 586 -1.94 16.43 35.13
N TYR A 587 -1.38 15.87 34.05
CA TYR A 587 -0.32 16.49 33.25
C TYR A 587 -0.93 17.23 32.05
N ASP A 588 -1.78 18.21 32.36
CA ASP A 588 -2.54 18.98 31.39
C ASP A 588 -2.49 20.50 31.64
N ILE A 589 -3.12 21.27 30.74
CA ILE A 589 -3.13 22.73 30.78
C ILE A 589 -3.85 23.30 32.02
N MET A 590 -4.81 22.58 32.58
CA MET A 590 -5.67 23.02 33.69
C MET A 590 -5.07 22.70 35.05
N ASP A 591 -4.29 21.64 35.17
CA ASP A 591 -3.72 21.18 36.43
C ASP A 591 -2.25 21.54 36.54
N PHE A 592 -1.48 21.40 35.45
CA PHE A 592 -0.02 21.46 35.50
C PHE A 592 0.58 22.82 35.09
N ALA A 593 -0.08 23.52 34.16
CA ALA A 593 0.39 24.80 33.60
C ALA A 593 -0.34 26.02 34.20
N PRO A 594 0.24 27.23 34.15
CA PRO A 594 -0.37 28.46 34.71
C PRO A 594 -1.49 29.08 33.86
N PHE A 595 -1.70 28.64 32.61
CA PHE A 595 -2.66 29.27 31.69
C PHE A 595 -4.14 29.06 32.07
N LYS A 596 -4.48 27.86 32.55
CA LYS A 596 -5.81 27.50 33.11
C LYS A 596 -7.01 27.82 32.17
N ARG A 597 -6.85 27.58 30.86
CA ARG A 597 -7.89 27.71 29.83
C ARG A 597 -7.87 26.49 28.92
N ASP A 598 -9.03 26.02 28.52
CA ASP A 598 -9.19 24.91 27.58
C ASP A 598 -9.00 25.39 26.13
N ILE A 599 -7.81 25.12 25.58
CA ILE A 599 -7.43 25.58 24.23
C ILE A 599 -8.26 24.86 23.16
N LEU A 600 -8.55 23.56 23.35
CA LEU A 600 -9.30 22.78 22.37
C LEU A 600 -10.77 23.20 22.35
N GLY A 601 -11.36 23.48 23.52
CA GLY A 601 -12.71 24.02 23.62
C GLY A 601 -12.87 25.37 22.93
N GLU A 602 -11.97 26.32 23.20
CA GLU A 602 -12.00 27.64 22.53
C GLU A 602 -11.82 27.52 21.00
N LEU A 603 -11.00 26.58 20.52
CA LEU A 603 -10.82 26.33 19.10
C LEU A 603 -12.04 25.64 18.47
N ALA A 604 -12.73 24.75 19.19
CA ALA A 604 -13.97 24.13 18.75
C ALA A 604 -15.05 25.19 18.50
N ASP A 605 -15.28 26.08 19.47
CA ASP A 605 -16.24 27.18 19.35
C ASP A 605 -15.91 28.10 18.17
N ALA A 606 -14.63 28.45 17.97
CA ALA A 606 -14.20 29.31 16.87
C ALA A 606 -14.35 28.62 15.50
N CYS A 607 -14.01 27.34 15.41
CA CYS A 607 -14.15 26.53 14.19
C CYS A 607 -15.63 26.39 13.79
N GLU A 608 -16.52 26.06 14.75
CA GLU A 608 -17.96 25.97 14.52
C GLU A 608 -18.51 27.30 14.00
N LYS A 609 -18.16 28.41 14.66
CA LYS A 609 -18.58 29.77 14.29
C LYS A 609 -18.19 30.14 12.85
N GLU A 610 -16.99 29.74 12.42
CA GLU A 610 -16.44 30.14 11.12
C GLU A 610 -16.68 29.13 9.99
N GLY A 611 -17.24 27.95 10.31
CA GLY A 611 -17.49 26.86 9.36
C GLY A 611 -16.22 26.10 8.96
N ILE A 612 -15.24 26.03 9.84
CA ILE A 612 -14.00 25.26 9.67
C ILE A 612 -14.14 23.95 10.44
N LYS A 613 -13.76 22.83 9.82
CA LYS A 613 -13.82 21.52 10.50
C LYS A 613 -12.65 21.37 11.46
N LEU A 614 -12.94 21.16 12.75
CA LEU A 614 -11.92 20.90 13.75
C LEU A 614 -11.53 19.42 13.75
N CYS A 615 -10.23 19.17 13.78
CA CYS A 615 -9.59 17.86 13.82
C CYS A 615 -8.48 17.87 14.87
N PHE A 616 -8.09 16.69 15.35
CA PHE A 616 -7.02 16.58 16.34
C PHE A 616 -5.91 15.66 15.87
N TYR A 617 -4.68 16.11 16.09
CA TYR A 617 -3.55 15.21 16.20
C TYR A 617 -3.50 14.64 17.61
N HIS A 618 -3.18 13.35 17.74
CA HIS A 618 -2.95 12.72 19.03
C HIS A 618 -1.83 11.68 18.94
N SER A 619 -0.86 11.75 19.84
CA SER A 619 0.22 10.77 19.87
C SER A 619 -0.16 9.47 20.60
N ILE A 620 0.16 8.34 19.96
CA ILE A 620 0.19 7.00 20.57
C ILE A 620 1.37 6.90 21.54
N MET A 621 2.53 7.44 21.14
CA MET A 621 3.75 7.45 21.95
C MET A 621 3.66 8.52 23.05
N ASP A 622 4.23 8.21 24.21
CA ASP A 622 4.27 9.15 25.34
C ASP A 622 5.58 8.98 26.12
N TRP A 623 6.41 10.02 26.12
CA TRP A 623 7.71 10.05 26.80
C TRP A 623 7.60 10.34 28.30
N HIS A 624 6.43 10.83 28.76
CA HIS A 624 6.17 11.18 30.15
C HIS A 624 5.58 10.00 30.92
N HIS A 625 4.57 9.33 30.35
CA HIS A 625 3.84 8.29 31.07
C HIS A 625 4.71 7.04 31.31
N PRO A 626 4.85 6.57 32.56
CA PRO A 626 5.76 5.46 32.89
C PRO A 626 5.36 4.15 32.20
N ASP A 627 4.05 3.93 32.01
CA ASP A 627 3.49 2.72 31.40
C ASP A 627 3.40 2.76 29.88
N ALA A 628 3.78 3.87 29.22
CA ALA A 628 3.76 3.97 27.75
C ALA A 628 4.94 3.22 27.08
N LYS A 629 5.47 2.19 27.74
CA LYS A 629 6.57 1.34 27.27
C LYS A 629 6.58 0.01 28.00
N GLY A 630 7.24 -0.99 27.41
CA GLY A 630 7.42 -2.30 28.03
C GLY A 630 6.10 -3.02 28.32
N GLU A 631 6.11 -3.86 29.36
CA GLU A 631 5.00 -4.76 29.69
C GLU A 631 3.72 -4.05 30.14
N ASN A 632 3.78 -2.77 30.53
CA ASN A 632 2.60 -2.02 30.98
C ASN A 632 1.88 -1.26 29.85
N PHE A 633 2.42 -1.28 28.63
CA PHE A 633 1.86 -0.56 27.48
C PHE A 633 0.35 -0.75 27.24
N PRO A 634 -0.23 -1.96 27.30
CA PRO A 634 -1.68 -2.12 27.19
C PRO A 634 -2.49 -1.44 28.30
N ASP A 635 -1.95 -1.31 29.51
CA ASP A 635 -2.63 -0.56 30.58
C ASP A 635 -2.68 0.94 30.22
N TYR A 636 -1.55 1.49 29.75
CA TYR A 636 -1.53 2.83 29.16
C TYR A 636 -2.52 2.95 27.98
N ARG A 637 -2.58 1.98 27.07
CA ARG A 637 -3.53 2.00 25.94
C ARG A 637 -4.98 2.04 26.43
N ASP A 638 -5.37 1.12 27.31
CA ASP A 638 -6.78 0.89 27.65
C ASP A 638 -7.30 1.82 28.75
N ASN A 639 -6.44 2.24 29.68
CA ASN A 639 -6.82 3.05 30.84
C ASN A 639 -6.33 4.49 30.76
N TYR A 640 -5.51 4.85 29.77
CA TYR A 640 -5.05 6.23 29.56
C TYR A 640 -5.35 6.75 28.14
N LEU A 641 -4.78 6.15 27.09
CA LEU A 641 -4.95 6.59 25.70
C LEU A 641 -6.42 6.52 25.24
N LYS A 642 -7.08 5.36 25.34
CA LYS A 642 -8.49 5.21 24.92
C LYS A 642 -9.45 6.12 25.69
N PRO A 643 -9.33 6.27 27.02
CA PRO A 643 -10.12 7.26 27.76
C PRO A 643 -9.87 8.71 27.32
N GLN A 644 -8.61 9.11 27.06
CA GLN A 644 -8.31 10.44 26.50
C GLN A 644 -8.97 10.65 25.13
N LEU A 645 -8.95 9.65 24.26
CA LEU A 645 -9.63 9.72 22.96
C LEU A 645 -11.15 9.82 23.13
N ALA A 646 -11.74 9.13 24.11
CA ALA A 646 -13.15 9.30 24.43
C ALA A 646 -13.49 10.72 24.92
N GLU A 647 -12.63 11.34 25.74
CA GLU A 647 -12.81 12.76 26.11
C GLU A 647 -12.78 13.65 24.87
N LEU A 648 -11.78 13.49 24.01
CA LEU A 648 -11.63 14.30 22.80
C LEU A 648 -12.85 14.15 21.87
N VAL A 649 -13.32 12.93 21.65
CA VAL A 649 -14.47 12.66 20.79
C VAL A 649 -15.77 13.18 21.41
N ASN A 650 -16.03 12.88 22.68
CA ASN A 650 -17.29 13.24 23.33
C ASN A 650 -17.42 14.74 23.64
N ASN A 651 -16.32 15.43 23.94
CA ASN A 651 -16.35 16.82 24.36
C ASN A 651 -16.29 17.79 23.18
N TYR A 652 -15.60 17.42 22.08
CA TYR A 652 -15.32 18.35 20.98
C TYR A 652 -15.75 17.85 19.59
N ASN A 653 -16.17 16.59 19.45
CA ASN A 653 -16.67 16.01 18.20
C ASN A 653 -15.78 16.29 16.95
N PRO A 654 -14.49 15.89 16.96
CA PRO A 654 -13.57 16.16 15.87
C PRO A 654 -13.95 15.38 14.60
N TYR A 655 -13.63 15.96 13.44
CA TYR A 655 -13.87 15.36 12.12
C TYR A 655 -12.79 14.35 11.70
N VAL A 656 -11.54 14.57 12.12
CA VAL A 656 -10.40 13.68 11.88
C VAL A 656 -9.63 13.47 13.19
N LEU A 657 -9.24 12.23 13.49
CA LEU A 657 -8.14 11.93 14.41
C LEU A 657 -6.89 11.52 13.62
N TRP A 658 -5.88 12.35 13.73
CA TRP A 658 -4.58 12.17 13.09
C TRP A 658 -3.60 11.59 14.11
N PHE A 659 -3.33 10.29 14.02
CA PHE A 659 -2.43 9.61 14.93
C PHE A 659 -0.97 9.76 14.52
N ASP A 660 -0.08 9.66 15.51
CA ASP A 660 1.36 9.64 15.34
C ASP A 660 2.02 8.75 16.40
N GLY A 661 3.26 8.32 16.16
CA GLY A 661 4.02 7.50 17.13
C GLY A 661 3.79 6.01 16.98
N GLU A 662 3.17 5.56 15.89
CA GLU A 662 2.83 4.16 15.64
C GLU A 662 4.07 3.29 15.45
N TRP A 663 5.25 3.85 15.23
CA TRP A 663 6.50 3.11 14.99
C TRP A 663 7.07 2.43 16.24
N ILE A 664 6.61 2.78 17.45
CA ILE A 664 7.13 2.18 18.69
C ILE A 664 6.96 0.66 18.71
N LYS A 665 7.86 -0.04 19.40
CA LYS A 665 7.90 -1.51 19.43
C LYS A 665 6.62 -2.11 20.01
N GLU A 666 6.06 -1.44 21.02
CA GLU A 666 4.92 -1.89 21.80
C GLU A 666 3.58 -1.77 21.06
N TRP A 667 3.51 -0.97 19.99
CA TRP A 667 2.34 -0.84 19.14
C TRP A 667 2.35 -1.93 18.06
N THR A 668 1.21 -2.54 17.77
CA THR A 668 1.07 -3.62 16.78
C THR A 668 -0.17 -3.38 15.91
N GLU A 669 -0.23 -4.01 14.73
CA GLU A 669 -1.38 -3.87 13.83
C GLU A 669 -2.71 -4.29 14.47
N PRO A 670 -2.80 -5.41 15.21
CA PRO A 670 -4.03 -5.76 15.93
C PRO A 670 -4.49 -4.67 16.92
N GLN A 671 -3.56 -3.99 17.58
CA GLN A 671 -3.89 -2.88 18.48
C GLN A 671 -4.36 -1.64 17.70
N GLY A 672 -3.78 -1.39 16.52
CA GLY A 672 -4.24 -0.36 15.61
C GLY A 672 -5.68 -0.61 15.12
N LYS A 673 -6.00 -1.85 14.74
CA LYS A 673 -7.37 -2.24 14.34
C LYS A 673 -8.37 -2.05 15.47
N ASP A 674 -7.99 -2.45 16.68
CA ASP A 674 -8.78 -2.26 17.90
C ASP A 674 -8.99 -0.77 18.23
N LEU A 675 -7.94 0.06 18.14
CA LEU A 675 -8.06 1.50 18.36
C LEU A 675 -8.93 2.19 17.31
N TYR A 676 -8.77 1.83 16.03
CA TYR A 676 -9.59 2.33 14.93
C TYR A 676 -11.07 1.98 15.17
N ALA A 677 -11.37 0.71 15.47
CA ALA A 677 -12.74 0.28 15.75
C ALA A 677 -13.34 1.01 16.96
N TYR A 678 -12.57 1.15 18.05
CA TYR A 678 -13.00 1.89 19.24
C TYR A 678 -13.35 3.36 18.93
N VAL A 679 -12.49 4.05 18.18
CA VAL A 679 -12.73 5.45 17.80
C VAL A 679 -13.95 5.59 16.87
N ARG A 680 -14.13 4.65 15.94
CA ARG A 680 -15.29 4.61 15.03
C ARG A 680 -16.59 4.24 15.75
N ASP A 681 -16.53 3.47 16.83
CA ASP A 681 -17.69 3.19 17.70
C ASP A 681 -18.13 4.45 18.47
N LEU A 682 -17.16 5.23 18.99
CA LEU A 682 -17.44 6.52 19.61
C LEU A 682 -18.05 7.52 18.62
N ASN A 683 -17.55 7.55 17.38
CA ASN A 683 -18.08 8.40 16.31
C ASN A 683 -17.99 7.73 14.93
N PRO A 684 -19.10 7.16 14.40
CA PRO A 684 -19.13 6.52 13.09
C PRO A 684 -18.93 7.44 11.89
N ALA A 685 -18.78 8.75 12.06
CA ALA A 685 -18.45 9.69 10.99
C ALA A 685 -16.98 10.12 10.97
N ILE A 686 -16.20 9.78 12.01
CA ILE A 686 -14.82 10.24 12.15
C ILE A 686 -13.89 9.61 11.11
N ILE A 687 -12.92 10.38 10.64
CA ILE A 687 -11.86 9.94 9.72
C ILE A 687 -10.55 9.75 10.50
N VAL A 688 -9.78 8.73 10.16
CA VAL A 688 -8.55 8.36 10.86
C VAL A 688 -7.43 8.12 9.85
N ASN A 689 -6.22 8.63 10.09
CA ASN A 689 -5.08 8.37 9.21
C ASN A 689 -4.52 6.94 9.36
N ASN A 690 -3.76 6.47 8.38
CA ASN A 690 -3.09 5.16 8.38
C ASN A 690 -2.07 4.94 9.51
N ARG A 691 -1.71 6.00 10.26
CA ARG A 691 -0.85 5.91 11.44
C ARG A 691 -1.57 5.40 12.68
N VAL A 692 -2.87 5.12 12.62
CA VAL A 692 -3.51 4.33 13.69
C VAL A 692 -2.96 2.90 13.74
N GLY A 693 -2.54 2.34 12.60
CA GLY A 693 -1.95 1.01 12.46
C GLY A 693 -0.49 1.03 12.02
N LYS A 694 0.08 -0.13 11.69
CA LYS A 694 1.47 -0.32 11.22
C LYS A 694 1.61 -0.30 9.69
N GLY A 695 0.57 0.19 9.01
CA GLY A 695 0.46 0.15 7.56
C GLY A 695 1.46 1.01 6.82
N ARG A 696 1.97 2.08 7.42
CA ARG A 696 2.86 3.03 6.73
C ARG A 696 4.20 2.41 6.28
N ASN A 697 4.64 2.72 5.05
CA ASN A 697 5.89 2.24 4.46
C ASN A 697 7.10 3.16 4.73
N GLY A 698 7.37 3.46 6.01
CA GLY A 698 8.43 4.40 6.38
C GLY A 698 7.98 5.86 6.25
N MET A 699 8.92 6.82 6.32
CA MET A 699 8.60 8.26 6.26
C MET A 699 8.10 8.72 4.90
N GLN A 700 8.47 7.99 3.84
CA GLN A 700 8.08 8.27 2.46
C GLN A 700 7.00 7.30 1.98
N GLY A 701 6.14 7.79 1.09
CA GLY A 701 5.12 7.01 0.41
C GLY A 701 3.88 6.65 1.24
N MET A 702 3.18 5.63 0.75
CA MET A 702 1.86 5.20 1.21
C MET A 702 1.93 3.95 2.12
N ASN A 703 0.83 3.19 2.22
CA ASN A 703 0.80 1.93 2.95
C ASN A 703 1.69 0.86 2.30
N LYS A 704 2.21 -0.04 3.14
CA LYS A 704 2.79 -1.34 2.76
C LYS A 704 1.68 -2.21 2.15
N GLY A 705 2.07 -3.20 1.34
CA GLY A 705 1.14 -4.23 0.90
C GLY A 705 0.62 -5.07 2.08
N GLY A 706 -0.71 -5.22 2.18
CA GLY A 706 -1.38 -5.93 3.28
C GLY A 706 -2.71 -5.26 3.66
N GLU A 707 -3.43 -5.85 4.61
CA GLU A 707 -4.67 -5.26 5.15
C GLU A 707 -4.38 -4.49 6.43
N PHE A 708 -4.24 -3.17 6.28
CA PHE A 708 -3.99 -2.20 7.35
C PHE A 708 -5.17 -1.27 7.55
N VAL A 709 -5.35 -0.77 8.77
CA VAL A 709 -6.38 0.23 9.08
C VAL A 709 -5.95 1.68 8.86
N GLY A 710 -6.96 2.54 8.77
CA GLY A 710 -6.85 3.97 8.48
C GLY A 710 -7.45 4.31 7.12
N ASP A 711 -8.07 5.47 7.04
CA ASP A 711 -8.88 5.90 5.90
C ASP A 711 -8.05 6.59 4.81
N PHE A 712 -6.87 7.10 5.14
CA PHE A 712 -5.98 7.77 4.18
C PHE A 712 -4.51 7.60 4.55
N GLY A 713 -3.62 7.61 3.54
CA GLY A 713 -2.18 7.56 3.73
C GLY A 713 -1.55 8.92 3.99
N THR A 714 -0.41 8.93 4.71
CA THR A 714 0.30 10.16 5.10
C THR A 714 1.76 10.20 4.57
N PRO A 715 2.00 10.55 3.30
CA PRO A 715 3.34 10.84 2.81
C PRO A 715 3.87 12.12 3.46
N GLU A 716 4.66 11.97 4.53
CA GLU A 716 5.15 13.08 5.34
C GLU A 716 6.29 13.80 4.62
N GLN A 717 6.20 15.13 4.50
CA GLN A 717 7.18 15.97 3.78
C GLN A 717 7.39 15.56 2.31
N GLU A 718 6.43 14.83 1.72
CA GLU A 718 6.54 14.30 0.37
C GLU A 718 5.25 14.55 -0.44
N ILE A 719 5.43 14.90 -1.71
CA ILE A 719 4.38 14.87 -2.72
C ILE A 719 4.63 13.64 -3.61
N LEU A 720 3.66 12.74 -3.68
CA LEU A 720 3.80 11.48 -4.43
C LEU A 720 4.19 11.71 -5.89
N ALA A 721 4.97 10.80 -6.47
CA ALA A 721 5.39 10.92 -7.87
C ALA A 721 4.22 10.80 -8.86
N HIS A 722 3.29 9.85 -8.63
CA HIS A 722 2.23 9.45 -9.58
C HIS A 722 0.80 9.43 -8.98
N GLY A 723 0.59 10.10 -7.83
CA GLY A 723 -0.69 10.07 -7.09
C GLY A 723 -0.90 8.80 -6.25
N GLY A 724 -2.02 8.74 -5.53
CA GLY A 724 -2.32 7.69 -4.55
C GLY A 724 -3.05 6.45 -5.11
N GLY A 725 -3.42 6.45 -6.39
CA GLY A 725 -4.28 5.41 -6.97
C GLY A 725 -5.66 5.42 -6.29
N ASP A 726 -6.12 4.25 -5.85
CA ASP A 726 -7.41 4.10 -5.16
C ASP A 726 -7.39 4.51 -3.67
N LEU A 727 -6.21 4.80 -3.11
CA LEU A 727 -6.05 5.16 -1.71
C LEU A 727 -6.00 6.69 -1.54
N ASP A 728 -6.94 7.23 -0.77
CA ASP A 728 -6.92 8.63 -0.34
C ASP A 728 -5.61 8.95 0.42
N TRP A 729 -5.10 10.17 0.25
CA TRP A 729 -3.81 10.54 0.83
C TRP A 729 -3.68 12.03 1.15
N GLU A 730 -2.89 12.34 2.17
CA GLU A 730 -2.64 13.70 2.64
C GLU A 730 -1.16 13.93 2.87
N SER A 731 -0.59 14.88 2.12
CA SER A 731 0.76 15.34 2.38
C SER A 731 0.73 16.34 3.52
N CYS A 732 1.31 15.97 4.66
CA CYS A 732 1.60 16.92 5.72
C CYS A 732 3.00 17.51 5.49
N MET A 733 3.12 18.84 5.50
CA MET A 733 4.41 19.51 5.31
C MET A 733 4.56 20.75 6.18
N THR A 734 5.80 21.10 6.50
CA THR A 734 6.16 22.33 7.22
C THR A 734 6.39 23.50 6.27
N MET A 735 6.14 24.73 6.73
CA MET A 735 6.53 25.94 6.00
C MET A 735 8.03 26.23 6.08
N ASN A 736 8.70 25.69 7.10
CA ASN A 736 10.14 25.78 7.37
C ASN A 736 10.71 24.35 7.62
N ASP A 737 11.74 24.17 8.44
CA ASP A 737 12.42 22.89 8.67
C ASP A 737 11.94 22.15 9.94
N THR A 738 10.95 22.69 10.68
CA THR A 738 10.44 22.13 11.94
C THR A 738 8.91 22.20 12.05
N TRP A 739 8.29 21.23 12.75
CA TRP A 739 6.85 21.24 13.00
C TRP A 739 6.49 22.21 14.13
N GLY A 740 7.11 22.06 15.30
CA GLY A 740 6.98 22.97 16.42
C GLY A 740 7.83 24.23 16.26
N PHE A 741 7.51 25.28 17.02
CA PHE A 741 8.26 26.53 16.97
C PHE A 741 9.73 26.35 17.41
N LYS A 742 10.66 26.72 16.54
CA LYS A 742 12.11 26.79 16.80
C LYS A 742 12.60 28.20 16.48
N LYS A 743 13.16 28.89 17.47
CA LYS A 743 13.43 30.33 17.36
C LYS A 743 14.48 30.70 16.29
N ASN A 744 15.36 29.77 15.95
CA ASN A 744 16.46 29.96 14.99
C ASN A 744 16.15 29.35 13.61
N ASP A 745 14.97 28.76 13.41
CA ASP A 745 14.58 28.29 12.09
C ASP A 745 13.96 29.45 11.29
N HIS A 746 14.70 29.90 10.29
CA HIS A 746 14.31 30.96 9.37
C HIS A 746 14.26 30.48 7.92
N ASN A 747 14.35 29.17 7.67
CA ASN A 747 14.38 28.60 6.33
C ASN A 747 12.97 28.42 5.76
N TRP A 748 12.29 29.55 5.52
CA TRP A 748 10.90 29.56 5.09
C TRP A 748 10.74 29.30 3.59
N LYS A 749 9.92 28.32 3.23
CA LYS A 749 9.42 28.11 1.85
C LYS A 749 8.69 29.37 1.37
N SER A 750 8.80 29.71 0.08
CA SER A 750 8.11 30.88 -0.49
C SER A 750 6.62 30.60 -0.69
N ALA A 751 5.80 31.65 -0.78
CA ALA A 751 4.38 31.51 -1.14
C ALA A 751 4.20 30.83 -2.52
N GLU A 752 5.10 31.08 -3.46
CA GLU A 752 5.14 30.40 -4.77
C GLU A 752 5.27 28.89 -4.63
N THR A 753 6.28 28.43 -3.88
CA THR A 753 6.48 27.00 -3.61
C THR A 753 5.25 26.37 -2.95
N LEU A 754 4.64 27.06 -1.98
CA LEU A 754 3.48 26.54 -1.28
C LEU A 754 2.23 26.44 -2.18
N VAL A 755 2.02 27.41 -3.08
CA VAL A 755 0.96 27.35 -4.10
C VAL A 755 1.23 26.23 -5.11
N HIS A 756 2.47 26.08 -5.57
CA HIS A 756 2.85 25.00 -6.49
C HIS A 756 2.66 23.62 -5.85
N ASN A 757 3.03 23.45 -4.58
CA ASN A 757 2.79 22.22 -3.83
C ASN A 757 1.30 21.90 -3.74
N LEU A 758 0.46 22.89 -3.37
CA LEU A 758 -0.99 22.71 -3.32
C LEU A 758 -1.55 22.24 -4.67
N VAL A 759 -1.17 22.90 -5.77
CA VAL A 759 -1.62 22.53 -7.12
C VAL A 759 -1.17 21.12 -7.50
N ASP A 760 0.10 20.78 -7.24
CA ASP A 760 0.66 19.46 -7.59
C ASP A 760 0.00 18.33 -6.80
N ILE A 761 -0.23 18.52 -5.49
CA ILE A 761 -0.94 17.56 -4.63
C ILE A 761 -2.37 17.36 -5.13
N VAL A 762 -3.10 18.44 -5.40
CA VAL A 762 -4.50 18.38 -5.86
C VAL A 762 -4.62 17.74 -7.24
N ALA A 763 -3.72 18.04 -8.17
CA ALA A 763 -3.65 17.38 -9.48
C ALA A 763 -3.47 15.86 -9.38
N LYS A 764 -2.81 15.41 -8.31
CA LYS A 764 -2.57 13.99 -7.98
C LYS A 764 -3.62 13.40 -7.02
N GLY A 765 -4.72 14.11 -6.78
CA GLY A 765 -5.87 13.65 -5.99
C GLY A 765 -5.71 13.72 -4.47
N GLY A 766 -4.63 14.30 -3.95
CA GLY A 766 -4.34 14.36 -2.52
C GLY A 766 -4.86 15.61 -1.81
N ASN A 767 -4.72 15.60 -0.49
CA ASN A 767 -4.93 16.77 0.37
C ASN A 767 -3.60 17.35 0.84
N TYR A 768 -3.53 18.68 0.99
CA TYR A 768 -2.37 19.38 1.52
C TYR A 768 -2.65 19.86 2.96
N LEU A 769 -1.94 19.29 3.93
CA LEU A 769 -2.01 19.67 5.34
C LEU A 769 -0.76 20.48 5.71
N LEU A 770 -0.89 21.81 5.69
CA LEU A 770 0.23 22.73 5.84
C LEU A 770 0.42 23.21 7.27
N ASN A 771 1.61 23.00 7.84
CA ASN A 771 1.89 23.24 9.24
C ASN A 771 2.30 24.67 9.60
N VAL A 772 1.80 25.13 10.74
CA VAL A 772 2.30 26.28 11.51
C VAL A 772 2.75 25.83 12.90
N GLY A 773 3.83 26.42 13.41
CA GLY A 773 4.33 26.21 14.77
C GLY A 773 4.21 27.49 15.61
N PRO A 774 3.14 27.66 16.42
CA PRO A 774 2.95 28.85 17.24
C PRO A 774 4.01 29.00 18.34
N THR A 775 4.32 30.24 18.70
CA THR A 775 5.24 30.57 19.81
C THR A 775 4.65 30.16 21.17
N SER A 776 5.49 30.14 22.21
CA SER A 776 5.03 29.88 23.58
C SER A 776 4.06 30.93 24.15
N GLU A 777 3.94 32.09 23.51
CA GLU A 777 2.96 33.11 23.86
C GLU A 777 1.60 32.89 23.18
N GLY A 778 1.49 31.96 22.22
CA GLY A 778 0.26 31.70 21.45
C GLY A 778 0.12 32.50 20.16
N LEU A 779 1.23 33.01 19.60
CA LEU A 779 1.24 33.70 18.31
C LEU A 779 1.68 32.75 17.19
N ILE A 780 0.95 32.71 16.08
CA ILE A 780 1.46 32.13 14.83
C ILE A 780 2.55 33.07 14.30
N PRO A 781 3.75 32.58 13.92
CA PRO A 781 4.82 33.45 13.44
C PRO A 781 4.39 34.28 12.22
N ASP A 782 4.80 35.55 12.17
CA ASP A 782 4.42 36.49 11.11
C ASP A 782 4.74 35.95 9.71
N ALA A 783 5.89 35.29 9.54
CA ALA A 783 6.28 34.67 8.28
C ALA A 783 5.27 33.62 7.77
N SER A 784 4.65 32.86 8.68
CA SER A 784 3.56 31.94 8.35
C SER A 784 2.29 32.69 7.97
N VAL A 785 1.91 33.72 8.73
CA VAL A 785 0.71 34.54 8.47
C VAL A 785 0.80 35.22 7.10
N GLU A 786 1.94 35.82 6.77
CA GLU A 786 2.19 36.47 5.47
C GLU A 786 2.00 35.49 4.30
N ARG A 787 2.64 34.32 4.36
CA ARG A 787 2.54 33.30 3.30
C ARG A 787 1.14 32.75 3.16
N LEU A 788 0.46 32.49 4.27
CA LEU A 788 -0.92 32.03 4.27
C LEU A 788 -1.88 33.09 3.69
N ALA A 789 -1.66 34.36 3.98
CA ALA A 789 -2.42 35.46 3.37
C ALA A 789 -2.20 35.52 1.86
N GLU A 790 -0.96 35.38 1.38
CA GLU A 790 -0.64 35.35 -0.05
C GLU A 790 -1.26 34.14 -0.77
N MET A 791 -1.24 32.96 -0.16
CA MET A 791 -1.96 31.79 -0.65
C MET A 791 -3.48 32.04 -0.70
N GLY A 792 -4.02 32.71 0.32
CA GLY A 792 -5.41 33.13 0.39
C GLY A 792 -5.83 34.03 -0.77
N GLU A 793 -5.01 35.03 -1.11
CA GLU A 793 -5.27 35.90 -2.27
C GLU A 793 -5.26 35.11 -3.60
N TRP A 794 -4.40 34.09 -3.74
CA TRP A 794 -4.42 33.21 -4.90
C TRP A 794 -5.69 32.34 -4.93
N ILE A 795 -6.06 31.73 -3.80
CA ILE A 795 -7.26 30.88 -3.67
C ILE A 795 -8.55 31.67 -3.91
N LYS A 796 -8.60 32.95 -3.52
CA LYS A 796 -9.77 33.80 -3.77
C LYS A 796 -10.10 33.90 -5.26
N VAL A 797 -9.09 33.86 -6.13
CA VAL A 797 -9.25 33.87 -7.59
C VAL A 797 -9.47 32.46 -8.14
N ASN A 798 -8.72 31.48 -7.64
CA ASN A 798 -8.57 30.17 -8.27
C ASN A 798 -9.23 29.01 -7.50
N GLY A 799 -9.94 29.26 -6.40
CA GLY A 799 -10.40 28.23 -5.48
C GLY A 799 -11.29 27.15 -6.10
N GLU A 800 -11.96 27.44 -7.22
CA GLU A 800 -12.75 26.43 -7.95
C GLU A 800 -11.93 25.29 -8.56
N VAL A 801 -10.63 25.49 -8.84
CA VAL A 801 -9.75 24.39 -9.27
C VAL A 801 -9.30 23.53 -8.09
N ILE A 802 -9.35 24.06 -6.86
CA ILE A 802 -8.93 23.34 -5.66
C ILE A 802 -10.09 22.51 -5.11
N TYR A 803 -11.20 23.12 -4.73
CA TYR A 803 -12.24 22.40 -3.95
C TYR A 803 -13.19 21.56 -4.81
N GLY A 804 -13.47 20.33 -4.34
CA GLY A 804 -14.32 19.36 -5.06
C GLY A 804 -13.71 18.88 -6.38
N SER A 805 -12.40 19.06 -6.54
CA SER A 805 -11.65 18.57 -7.69
C SER A 805 -11.39 17.08 -7.60
N ALA A 806 -11.16 16.46 -8.74
CA ALA A 806 -10.70 15.08 -8.86
C ALA A 806 -9.39 15.01 -9.66
N GLN A 807 -8.63 13.93 -9.42
CA GLN A 807 -7.47 13.61 -10.24
C GLN A 807 -7.92 13.41 -11.69
N TRP A 808 -7.13 13.94 -12.62
CA TRP A 808 -7.26 13.64 -14.04
C TRP A 808 -6.16 12.67 -14.45
N GLU A 809 -6.46 11.68 -15.29
CA GLU A 809 -5.54 10.60 -15.66
C GLU A 809 -4.17 11.14 -16.11
N GLN A 810 -4.20 12.15 -16.99
CA GLN A 810 -3.01 12.89 -17.40
C GLN A 810 -2.84 14.17 -16.59
N TYR A 811 -2.45 14.07 -15.32
CA TYR A 811 -2.39 15.21 -14.40
C TYR A 811 -1.28 16.24 -14.70
N GLN A 812 -0.35 15.99 -15.62
CA GLN A 812 0.78 16.89 -15.92
C GLN A 812 1.17 16.96 -17.39
N GLU A 813 1.72 18.10 -17.81
CA GLU A 813 2.38 18.28 -19.12
C GLU A 813 3.66 19.11 -18.95
N GLY A 814 4.81 18.43 -19.02
CA GLY A 814 6.08 19.05 -18.65
C GLY A 814 6.13 19.46 -17.18
N GLU A 815 7.09 20.31 -16.83
CA GLU A 815 7.30 20.72 -15.44
C GLU A 815 6.28 21.77 -14.97
N HIS A 816 5.76 22.58 -15.89
CA HIS A 816 4.99 23.80 -15.55
C HIS A 816 3.49 23.71 -15.75
N ILE A 817 2.95 22.61 -16.29
CA ILE A 817 1.49 22.45 -16.44
C ILE A 817 1.00 21.33 -15.54
N ARG A 818 -0.10 21.60 -14.82
CA ARG A 818 -0.90 20.61 -14.11
C ARG A 818 -2.34 20.64 -14.60
N TYR A 819 -2.95 19.47 -14.65
CA TYR A 819 -4.33 19.31 -15.04
C TYR A 819 -5.16 18.77 -13.87
N ILE A 820 -6.31 19.38 -13.67
CA ILE A 820 -7.23 19.05 -12.57
C ILE A 820 -8.64 18.94 -13.13
N HIS A 821 -9.35 17.87 -12.77
CA HIS A 821 -10.75 17.70 -13.19
C HIS A 821 -11.67 18.42 -12.20
N GLY A 822 -12.48 19.35 -12.73
CA GLY A 822 -13.44 20.13 -11.96
C GLY A 822 -14.75 19.39 -11.70
N LYS A 823 -15.42 19.75 -10.60
CA LYS A 823 -16.73 19.19 -10.22
C LYS A 823 -17.85 19.39 -11.26
N ASP A 824 -17.71 20.35 -12.16
CA ASP A 824 -18.70 20.71 -13.18
C ASP A 824 -18.44 20.03 -14.53
N GLY A 825 -17.46 19.11 -14.58
CA GLY A 825 -17.01 18.43 -15.79
C GLY A 825 -16.03 19.22 -16.65
N SER A 826 -15.62 20.44 -16.23
CA SER A 826 -14.49 21.14 -16.87
C SER A 826 -13.17 20.49 -16.48
N VAL A 827 -12.16 20.66 -17.33
CA VAL A 827 -10.76 20.39 -16.98
C VAL A 827 -10.05 21.73 -16.85
N TYR A 828 -9.29 21.87 -15.78
CA TYR A 828 -8.45 23.03 -15.52
C TYR A 828 -7.01 22.74 -15.91
N ALA A 829 -6.42 23.59 -16.73
CA ALA A 829 -4.98 23.62 -16.94
C ALA A 829 -4.38 24.72 -16.06
N VAL A 830 -3.46 24.36 -15.17
CA VAL A 830 -2.77 25.28 -14.27
C VAL A 830 -1.34 25.47 -14.75
N ALA A 831 -1.01 26.68 -15.15
CA ALA A 831 0.35 27.08 -15.52
C ALA A 831 1.10 27.59 -14.28
N LEU A 832 2.11 26.85 -13.84
CA LEU A 832 3.00 27.18 -12.71
C LEU A 832 4.06 28.23 -13.07
N ALA A 833 4.22 28.52 -14.35
CA ALA A 833 5.05 29.60 -14.88
C ALA A 833 4.27 30.38 -15.94
N TRP A 834 4.55 31.69 -16.11
CA TRP A 834 3.81 32.50 -17.08
C TRP A 834 4.15 32.03 -18.50
N PRO A 835 3.16 31.61 -19.31
CA PRO A 835 3.44 31.00 -20.61
C PRO A 835 3.79 32.03 -21.71
N GLY A 836 3.75 33.33 -21.41
CA GLY A 836 4.03 34.40 -22.37
C GLY A 836 2.79 34.79 -23.18
N GLU A 837 2.93 34.94 -24.50
CA GLU A 837 1.84 35.33 -25.39
C GLU A 837 0.86 34.19 -25.69
N GLN A 838 1.29 32.93 -25.51
CA GLN A 838 0.53 31.76 -25.92
C GLN A 838 0.74 30.60 -24.94
N LEU A 839 -0.35 29.95 -24.54
CA LEU A 839 -0.33 28.69 -23.80
C LEU A 839 -0.63 27.53 -24.75
N LYS A 840 0.28 26.55 -24.81
CA LYS A 840 0.15 25.36 -25.65
C LYS A 840 -0.06 24.12 -24.79
N LEU A 841 -1.06 23.31 -25.15
CA LEU A 841 -1.50 22.14 -24.38
C LEU A 841 -1.81 20.98 -25.34
N LYS A 842 -1.23 19.79 -25.12
CA LYS A 842 -1.45 18.64 -26.01
C LYS A 842 -2.50 17.66 -25.51
N TYR A 843 -2.66 17.53 -24.19
CA TYR A 843 -3.44 16.44 -23.61
C TYR A 843 -4.93 16.74 -23.43
N ILE A 844 -5.38 17.96 -23.75
CA ILE A 844 -6.78 18.35 -23.67
C ILE A 844 -7.30 18.87 -25.01
N LYS A 845 -8.38 18.28 -25.51
CA LYS A 845 -9.10 18.76 -26.69
C LYS A 845 -10.38 19.48 -26.26
N PRO A 846 -10.51 20.80 -26.50
CA PRO A 846 -11.73 21.51 -26.20
C PRO A 846 -12.92 21.01 -27.04
N ASP A 847 -14.12 21.06 -26.46
CA ASP A 847 -15.34 20.83 -27.22
C ASP A 847 -15.52 21.92 -28.28
N ALA A 848 -16.16 21.57 -29.40
CA ALA A 848 -16.40 22.51 -30.48
C ALA A 848 -17.21 23.73 -29.99
N GLY A 849 -16.65 24.93 -30.17
CA GLY A 849 -17.28 26.18 -29.75
C GLY A 849 -17.23 26.45 -28.24
N SER A 850 -16.48 25.67 -27.46
CA SER A 850 -16.26 25.94 -26.03
C SER A 850 -15.53 27.28 -25.81
N ALA A 851 -15.98 28.02 -24.80
CA ALA A 851 -15.26 29.18 -24.28
C ALA A 851 -14.13 28.69 -23.35
N ILE A 852 -12.93 29.24 -23.52
CA ILE A 852 -11.80 29.05 -22.61
C ILE A 852 -11.57 30.35 -21.87
N ARG A 853 -11.36 30.28 -20.55
CA ARG A 853 -11.19 31.47 -19.71
C ARG A 853 -10.08 31.27 -18.69
N MET A 854 -9.27 32.31 -18.48
CA MET A 854 -8.38 32.37 -17.33
C MET A 854 -9.16 32.87 -16.12
N LEU A 855 -9.10 32.14 -15.01
CA LEU A 855 -9.80 32.53 -13.79
C LEU A 855 -9.32 33.90 -13.30
N GLY A 856 -10.26 34.69 -12.75
CA GLY A 856 -10.04 36.09 -12.40
C GLY A 856 -10.15 37.08 -13.57
N THR A 857 -10.53 36.62 -14.76
CA THR A 857 -10.84 37.49 -15.91
C THR A 857 -12.24 37.24 -16.44
N ASP A 858 -12.85 38.25 -17.08
CA ASP A 858 -14.20 38.15 -17.65
C ASP A 858 -14.22 37.87 -19.16
N GLN A 859 -13.05 37.85 -19.80
CA GLN A 859 -12.91 37.74 -21.24
C GLN A 859 -12.64 36.29 -21.65
N ASP A 860 -13.38 35.82 -22.65
CA ASP A 860 -13.08 34.54 -23.30
C ASP A 860 -11.82 34.67 -24.15
N LEU A 861 -10.91 33.71 -24.00
CA LEU A 861 -9.64 33.67 -24.70
C LEU A 861 -9.82 33.08 -26.10
N THR A 862 -9.14 33.67 -27.08
CA THR A 862 -9.08 33.12 -28.43
C THR A 862 -8.17 31.90 -28.44
N TRP A 863 -8.64 30.80 -29.02
CA TRP A 863 -7.88 29.57 -29.12
C TRP A 863 -8.01 28.92 -30.50
N THR A 864 -7.04 28.09 -30.83
CA THR A 864 -7.03 27.27 -32.05
C THR A 864 -6.65 25.84 -31.69
N TRP A 865 -7.18 24.87 -32.43
CA TRP A 865 -6.78 23.47 -32.34
C TRP A 865 -6.09 23.04 -33.63
N ASP A 866 -4.97 22.35 -33.50
CA ASP A 866 -4.24 21.71 -34.59
C ASP A 866 -3.73 20.34 -34.12
N ASP A 867 -3.89 19.28 -34.91
CA ASP A 867 -3.51 17.93 -34.46
C ASP A 867 -1.99 17.78 -34.28
N ALA A 868 -1.15 18.64 -34.88
CA ALA A 868 0.30 18.62 -34.66
C ALA A 868 0.74 19.39 -33.41
N GLN A 869 0.11 20.53 -33.15
CA GLN A 869 0.49 21.42 -32.06
C GLN A 869 -0.36 21.30 -30.79
N GLY A 870 -1.53 20.66 -30.89
CA GLY A 870 -2.54 20.60 -29.84
C GLY A 870 -3.36 21.89 -29.76
N LEU A 871 -3.83 22.19 -28.55
CA LEU A 871 -4.55 23.40 -28.22
C LEU A 871 -3.57 24.56 -28.03
N ASN A 872 -3.80 25.67 -28.73
CA ASN A 872 -3.07 26.92 -28.54
C ASN A 872 -4.04 28.03 -28.09
N ILE A 873 -3.80 28.59 -26.91
CA ILE A 873 -4.60 29.66 -26.30
C ILE A 873 -3.79 30.95 -26.37
N SER A 874 -4.30 31.97 -27.08
CA SER A 874 -3.63 33.27 -27.17
C SER A 874 -4.00 34.16 -25.98
N LEU A 875 -3.00 34.76 -25.35
CA LEU A 875 -3.15 35.60 -24.18
C LEU A 875 -3.11 37.09 -24.57
N PRO A 876 -4.12 37.90 -24.18
CA PRO A 876 -4.15 39.32 -24.48
C PRO A 876 -2.88 40.07 -24.05
N ALA A 877 -2.43 41.03 -24.86
CA ALA A 877 -1.27 41.87 -24.56
C ALA A 877 -1.36 42.56 -23.18
N ALA A 878 -2.58 42.87 -22.73
CA ALA A 878 -2.83 43.45 -21.41
C ALA A 878 -2.33 42.57 -20.26
N LEU A 879 -2.37 41.23 -20.39
CA LEU A 879 -1.95 40.29 -19.34
C LEU A 879 -0.43 40.07 -19.30
N GLN A 880 0.31 40.58 -20.28
CA GLN A 880 1.77 40.43 -20.31
C GLN A 880 2.45 41.21 -19.19
N ALA A 881 1.89 42.36 -18.81
CA ALA A 881 2.31 43.09 -17.62
C ALA A 881 1.89 42.35 -16.35
N GLU A 882 2.84 42.09 -15.44
CA GLU A 882 2.58 41.35 -14.20
C GLU A 882 1.49 42.01 -13.33
N SER A 883 1.46 43.35 -13.28
CA SER A 883 0.47 44.12 -12.51
C SER A 883 -0.96 44.02 -13.05
N ALA A 884 -1.15 43.50 -14.26
CA ALA A 884 -2.46 43.33 -14.89
C ALA A 884 -2.97 41.88 -14.79
N ARG A 885 -2.16 40.95 -14.25
CA ARG A 885 -2.58 39.56 -14.01
C ARG A 885 -3.48 39.50 -12.78
N PRO A 886 -4.51 38.64 -12.75
CA PRO A 886 -5.46 38.59 -11.64
C PRO A 886 -4.86 38.01 -10.35
N CYS A 887 -3.78 37.24 -10.46
CA CYS A 887 -3.08 36.61 -9.36
C CYS A 887 -1.59 36.39 -9.70
N LYS A 888 -0.81 35.99 -8.68
CA LYS A 888 0.61 35.63 -8.77
C LYS A 888 0.80 34.10 -8.77
N TYR A 889 2.03 33.63 -8.96
CA TYR A 889 2.51 32.25 -8.73
C TYR A 889 2.00 31.17 -9.70
N ALA A 890 0.70 31.12 -10.00
CA ALA A 890 0.14 30.19 -10.97
C ALA A 890 -1.14 30.75 -11.60
N TRP A 891 -1.44 30.36 -12.84
CA TRP A 891 -2.58 30.86 -13.62
C TRP A 891 -3.43 29.71 -14.13
N VAL A 892 -4.74 29.80 -13.90
CA VAL A 892 -5.68 28.68 -14.13
C VAL A 892 -6.56 28.96 -15.33
N PHE A 893 -6.61 28.01 -16.26
CA PHE A 893 -7.41 28.07 -17.49
C PHE A 893 -8.50 26.99 -17.42
N ARG A 894 -9.75 27.42 -17.40
CA ARG A 894 -10.91 26.53 -17.43
C ARG A 894 -11.25 26.16 -18.87
N ILE A 895 -11.32 24.86 -19.13
CA ILE A 895 -11.54 24.31 -20.47
C ILE A 895 -12.64 23.26 -20.38
N LYS A 896 -13.67 23.37 -21.23
CA LYS A 896 -14.62 22.27 -21.45
C LYS A 896 -14.12 21.43 -22.60
N GLY A 897 -13.84 20.17 -22.34
CA GLY A 897 -13.26 19.27 -23.33
C GLY A 897 -12.96 17.90 -22.74
N SER A 898 -12.45 17.03 -23.59
CA SER A 898 -12.08 15.66 -23.24
C SER A 898 -10.57 15.45 -23.33
N ALA A 899 -10.08 14.38 -22.70
CA ALA A 899 -8.71 13.94 -22.88
C ALA A 899 -8.39 13.72 -24.37
N ALA A 900 -7.28 14.28 -24.82
CA ALA A 900 -6.73 14.06 -26.14
C ALA A 900 -5.72 12.92 -26.07
N LYS A 901 -5.87 11.93 -26.94
CA LYS A 901 -4.85 10.89 -27.11
C LYS A 901 -3.66 11.47 -27.84
N VAL A 902 -2.49 11.46 -27.20
CA VAL A 902 -1.23 11.91 -27.77
C VAL A 902 -0.43 10.69 -28.21
N THR A 903 0.09 10.71 -29.43
CA THR A 903 0.97 9.65 -29.93
C THR A 903 2.22 9.57 -29.07
N GLU A 904 2.64 8.35 -28.73
CA GLU A 904 3.89 8.14 -28.00
C GLU A 904 5.09 8.64 -28.80
N ALA A 905 6.05 9.27 -28.14
CA ALA A 905 7.21 9.81 -28.83
C ALA A 905 8.08 8.70 -29.42
N PRO A 906 8.70 8.94 -30.60
CA PRO A 906 9.58 7.97 -31.20
C PRO A 906 10.90 7.90 -30.43
N ASP A 907 11.49 6.71 -30.34
CA ASP A 907 12.80 6.51 -29.75
C ASP A 907 13.90 6.64 -30.82
N ILE A 908 14.92 7.46 -30.54
CA ILE A 908 16.08 7.66 -31.42
C ILE A 908 17.23 6.83 -30.87
N LYS A 909 17.78 5.94 -31.70
CA LYS A 909 18.78 4.95 -31.31
C LYS A 909 20.07 5.05 -32.13
N SER A 910 21.20 4.80 -31.49
CA SER A 910 22.48 4.46 -32.14
C SER A 910 22.77 2.99 -31.87
N GLY A 911 22.74 2.15 -32.92
CA GLY A 911 22.70 0.70 -32.74
C GLY A 911 21.43 0.28 -31.97
N GLU A 912 21.61 -0.44 -30.85
CA GLU A 912 20.54 -0.83 -29.94
C GLU A 912 20.30 0.17 -28.79
N LYS A 913 21.21 1.15 -28.61
CA LYS A 913 21.17 2.12 -27.51
C LYS A 913 20.21 3.27 -27.83
N SER A 914 19.22 3.49 -26.98
CA SER A 914 18.38 4.70 -26.98
C SER A 914 19.20 5.91 -26.54
N ILE A 915 19.20 6.95 -27.37
CA ILE A 915 19.99 8.18 -27.18
C ILE A 915 19.13 9.44 -27.25
N GLY A 916 17.87 9.34 -27.69
CA GLY A 916 16.92 10.44 -27.68
C GLY A 916 16.35 10.71 -26.29
N MET A 917 16.17 11.97 -25.95
CA MET A 917 15.45 12.39 -24.74
C MET A 917 14.10 13.01 -25.13
N LEU A 918 13.08 12.80 -24.30
CA LEU A 918 11.78 13.45 -24.42
C LEU A 918 11.90 14.93 -24.05
N ASN A 919 11.40 15.84 -24.90
CA ASN A 919 11.39 17.29 -24.67
C ASN A 919 12.75 17.95 -24.40
N GLY A 920 13.84 17.23 -24.62
CA GLY A 920 15.22 17.69 -24.43
C GLY A 920 16.13 16.97 -25.41
N ALA A 921 17.34 17.48 -25.60
CA ALA A 921 18.32 16.81 -26.45
C ALA A 921 19.15 15.85 -25.61
N GLY A 922 19.07 14.55 -25.89
CA GLY A 922 20.19 13.64 -25.55
C GLY A 922 21.44 14.07 -26.30
N ASN A 923 22.61 13.55 -25.95
CA ASN A 923 23.86 13.90 -26.64
C ASN A 923 24.64 12.62 -27.00
N GLU A 924 25.15 12.54 -28.22
CA GLU A 924 26.00 11.44 -28.69
C GLU A 924 27.07 11.99 -29.63
N ILE A 925 28.32 11.54 -29.47
CA ILE A 925 29.48 12.07 -30.20
C ILE A 925 29.99 11.03 -31.21
N PHE A 926 30.45 11.47 -32.37
CA PHE A 926 31.02 10.60 -33.40
C PHE A 926 32.20 11.27 -34.12
N THR A 927 33.08 10.48 -34.75
CA THR A 927 34.33 10.97 -35.36
C THR A 927 34.21 11.18 -36.88
N GLU A 928 33.78 10.16 -37.62
CA GLU A 928 33.56 10.27 -39.07
C GLU A 928 32.08 10.42 -39.42
N ARG A 929 31.28 9.43 -39.01
CA ARG A 929 29.84 9.35 -39.22
C ARG A 929 29.16 8.54 -38.13
N ILE A 930 27.87 8.78 -37.93
CA ILE A 930 27.00 7.96 -37.10
C ILE A 930 25.72 7.63 -37.87
N THR A 931 25.20 6.42 -37.69
CA THR A 931 23.90 6.01 -38.22
C THR A 931 22.91 5.94 -37.07
N VAL A 932 21.80 6.67 -37.21
CA VAL A 932 20.72 6.66 -36.21
C VAL A 932 19.47 6.00 -36.77
N ASN A 933 18.89 5.15 -35.94
CA ASN A 933 17.61 4.48 -36.19
C ASN A 933 16.53 5.19 -35.38
N ILE A 934 15.32 5.25 -35.91
CA ILE A 934 14.18 5.81 -35.19
C ILE A 934 13.08 4.75 -35.16
N THR A 935 12.60 4.42 -33.97
CA THR A 935 11.52 3.45 -33.78
C THR A 935 10.35 4.11 -33.10
N SER A 936 9.14 3.90 -33.59
CA SER A 936 7.93 4.32 -32.88
C SER A 936 7.37 3.15 -32.07
N PRO A 937 6.98 3.36 -30.81
CA PRO A 937 6.37 2.31 -29.99
C PRO A 937 4.93 1.96 -30.42
N GLN A 938 4.27 2.85 -31.19
CA GLN A 938 2.92 2.59 -31.70
C GLN A 938 2.92 2.03 -33.13
N PRO A 939 2.23 0.89 -33.38
CA PRO A 939 2.01 0.35 -34.72
C PRO A 939 1.35 1.38 -35.66
N ASP A 940 1.70 1.35 -36.95
CA ASP A 940 1.14 2.20 -38.02
C ASP A 940 1.36 3.72 -37.89
N SER A 941 2.15 4.17 -36.92
CA SER A 941 2.52 5.58 -36.78
C SER A 941 3.58 6.01 -37.80
N LYS A 942 3.48 7.25 -38.29
CA LYS A 942 4.48 7.88 -39.15
C LYS A 942 5.42 8.73 -38.31
N VAL A 943 6.71 8.65 -38.57
CA VAL A 943 7.72 9.47 -37.89
C VAL A 943 8.20 10.58 -38.82
N TYR A 944 8.17 11.83 -38.34
CA TYR A 944 8.67 13.01 -39.03
C TYR A 944 9.92 13.50 -38.32
N LEU A 945 10.93 13.96 -39.07
CA LEU A 945 12.22 14.39 -38.51
C LEU A 945 12.78 15.66 -39.16
N THR A 946 13.62 16.36 -38.40
CA THR A 946 14.37 17.55 -38.82
C THR A 946 15.81 17.42 -38.35
N LYS A 947 16.76 17.95 -39.14
CA LYS A 947 18.21 17.93 -38.83
C LYS A 947 18.75 19.28 -38.36
N ASP A 948 17.96 20.33 -38.50
CA ASP A 948 18.33 21.70 -38.14
C ASP A 948 17.91 22.07 -36.70
N GLY A 949 17.38 21.10 -35.95
CA GLY A 949 16.90 21.28 -34.58
C GLY A 949 15.52 21.92 -34.45
N SER A 950 14.86 22.29 -35.54
CA SER A 950 13.48 22.77 -35.50
C SER A 950 12.51 21.64 -35.10
N THR A 951 11.37 21.94 -34.48
CA THR A 951 10.36 20.92 -34.19
C THR A 951 9.70 20.47 -35.51
N PRO A 952 9.64 19.15 -35.83
CA PRO A 952 9.06 18.70 -37.09
C PRO A 952 7.59 19.11 -37.27
N THR A 953 7.25 19.53 -38.48
CA THR A 953 5.89 19.92 -38.91
C THR A 953 5.34 18.90 -39.92
N PRO A 954 4.07 19.00 -40.36
CA PRO A 954 3.50 18.18 -41.44
C PRO A 954 4.33 18.11 -42.73
N ASP A 955 5.13 19.14 -43.01
CA ASP A 955 5.98 19.24 -44.20
C ASP A 955 7.40 18.68 -43.99
N ALA A 956 7.74 18.23 -42.77
CA ALA A 956 9.05 17.67 -42.45
C ALA A 956 9.28 16.31 -43.12
N ALA A 957 10.54 15.89 -43.19
CA ALA A 957 10.90 14.62 -43.82
C ALA A 957 10.33 13.43 -43.02
N VAL A 958 9.67 12.51 -43.72
CA VAL A 958 9.20 11.25 -43.12
C VAL A 958 10.37 10.28 -43.02
N TYR A 959 10.58 9.71 -41.83
CA TYR A 959 11.56 8.66 -41.60
C TYR A 959 11.15 7.39 -42.37
N SER A 960 12.02 6.93 -43.26
CA SER A 960 11.82 5.70 -44.04
C SER A 960 12.97 4.69 -43.92
N SER A 961 14.14 5.14 -43.48
CA SER A 961 15.36 4.34 -43.38
C SER A 961 16.33 4.99 -42.40
N PRO A 962 17.32 4.25 -41.86
CA PRO A 962 18.35 4.79 -40.97
C PRO A 962 18.99 6.07 -41.54
N VAL A 963 19.23 7.05 -40.67
CA VAL A 963 19.75 8.36 -41.06
C VAL A 963 21.26 8.40 -40.78
N GLU A 964 22.05 8.62 -41.83
CA GLU A 964 23.49 8.88 -41.68
C GLU A 964 23.74 10.37 -41.39
N ILE A 965 24.61 10.64 -40.41
CA ILE A 965 25.01 11.97 -39.94
C ILE A 965 26.53 12.06 -39.99
N THR A 966 27.05 13.10 -40.65
CA THR A 966 28.49 13.29 -40.92
C THR A 966 29.03 14.62 -40.40
N GLU A 967 28.18 15.46 -39.81
CA GLU A 967 28.47 16.75 -39.19
C GLU A 967 27.60 16.95 -37.95
N THR A 968 27.98 17.88 -37.06
CA THR A 968 27.21 18.16 -35.85
C THR A 968 25.77 18.52 -36.19
N THR A 969 24.82 17.75 -35.69
CA THR A 969 23.40 17.81 -36.07
C THR A 969 22.51 17.72 -34.85
N LEU A 970 21.57 18.64 -34.68
CA LEU A 970 20.48 18.49 -33.71
C LEU A 970 19.30 17.81 -34.40
N LEU A 971 19.16 16.51 -34.18
CA LEU A 971 18.08 15.71 -34.75
C LEU A 971 16.86 15.78 -33.84
N ARG A 972 15.70 16.12 -34.39
CA ARG A 972 14.41 15.99 -33.71
C ARG A 972 13.49 15.06 -34.48
N ALA A 973 12.68 14.30 -33.76
CA ALA A 973 11.69 13.39 -34.33
C ALA A 973 10.37 13.42 -33.56
N VAL A 974 9.25 13.33 -34.28
CA VAL A 974 7.89 13.20 -33.74
C VAL A 974 7.17 12.05 -34.43
N ALA A 975 6.31 11.36 -33.71
CA ALA A 975 5.49 10.28 -34.23
C ALA A 975 4.02 10.73 -34.33
N VAL A 976 3.32 10.17 -35.31
CA VAL A 976 1.94 10.53 -35.64
C VAL A 976 1.13 9.27 -35.89
N ALA A 977 0.20 8.96 -34.99
CA ALA A 977 -0.79 7.92 -35.18
C ALA A 977 -2.12 8.51 -35.68
N PRO A 978 -2.90 7.78 -36.51
CA PRO A 978 -4.19 8.24 -36.99
C PRO A 978 -5.16 8.62 -35.85
N GLY A 979 -5.75 9.81 -35.94
CA GLY A 979 -6.76 10.29 -34.97
C GLY A 979 -6.21 10.72 -33.61
N GLN A 980 -4.89 10.87 -33.48
CA GLN A 980 -4.21 11.30 -32.26
C GLN A 980 -3.45 12.63 -32.48
N VAL A 981 -3.21 13.35 -31.38
CA VAL A 981 -2.32 14.52 -31.37
C VAL A 981 -0.88 14.02 -31.57
N TRP A 982 -0.08 14.73 -32.35
CA TRP A 982 1.32 14.36 -32.60
C TRP A 982 2.10 14.26 -31.30
N SER A 983 3.08 13.36 -31.27
CA SER A 983 3.90 13.15 -30.08
C SER A 983 4.64 14.41 -29.64
N LEU A 984 5.11 14.39 -28.40
CA LEU A 984 6.20 15.27 -28.00
C LEU A 984 7.46 14.93 -28.82
N PRO A 985 8.33 15.92 -29.10
CA PRO A 985 9.55 15.67 -29.85
C PRO A 985 10.57 14.92 -28.98
N SER A 986 11.11 13.84 -29.54
CA SER A 986 12.38 13.28 -29.10
C SER A 986 13.50 14.04 -29.78
N ALA A 987 14.53 14.43 -29.03
CA ALA A 987 15.68 15.13 -29.60
C ALA A 987 17.01 14.52 -29.17
N VAL A 988 17.99 14.62 -30.06
CA VAL A 988 19.38 14.26 -29.78
C VAL A 988 20.32 15.21 -30.53
N LEU A 989 21.29 15.77 -29.82
CA LEU A 989 22.44 16.45 -30.38
C LEU A 989 23.49 15.39 -30.74
N LEU A 990 23.80 15.28 -32.03
CA LEU A 990 24.81 14.38 -32.56
C LEU A 990 26.04 15.22 -32.89
N SER A 991 27.07 15.19 -32.04
CA SER A 991 28.23 16.06 -32.16
C SER A 991 29.38 15.40 -32.92
N LYS A 992 29.89 16.06 -33.96
CA LYS A 992 31.10 15.60 -34.65
C LYS A 992 32.33 16.04 -33.88
N SER A 993 33.14 15.08 -33.42
CA SER A 993 34.45 15.31 -32.84
C SER A 993 35.36 16.05 -33.82
N ARG A 994 36.17 17.00 -33.32
CA ARG A 994 37.21 17.68 -34.10
C ARG A 994 38.45 16.83 -34.33
N PHE A 995 38.57 15.71 -33.62
CA PHE A 995 39.69 14.79 -33.67
C PHE A 995 39.24 13.39 -34.10
N ASN A 996 40.17 12.58 -34.60
CA ASN A 996 39.88 11.26 -35.13
C ASN A 996 39.60 10.22 -34.03
N GLY A 997 40.08 10.47 -32.81
CA GLY A 997 39.79 9.64 -31.67
C GLY A 997 40.56 10.04 -30.43
N ILE A 998 40.26 9.35 -29.34
CA ILE A 998 40.94 9.46 -28.05
C ILE A 998 41.06 8.08 -27.43
N SER A 999 42.22 7.78 -26.86
CA SER A 999 42.45 6.59 -26.05
C SER A 999 42.85 6.98 -24.64
N LEU A 1000 42.22 6.38 -23.64
CA LEU A 1000 42.55 6.56 -22.24
C LEU A 1000 43.39 5.38 -21.74
N THR A 1001 44.47 5.67 -21.01
CA THR A 1001 45.27 4.63 -20.35
C THR A 1001 44.56 4.09 -19.11
N ASN A 1002 43.87 4.96 -18.36
CA ASN A 1002 43.05 4.58 -17.21
C ASN A 1002 41.57 4.77 -17.54
N PRO A 1003 40.68 3.82 -17.18
CA PRO A 1003 39.25 4.00 -17.36
C PRO A 1003 38.73 5.09 -16.42
N PHE A 1004 37.71 5.82 -16.87
CA PHE A 1004 36.92 6.68 -16.00
C PHE A 1004 36.08 5.85 -15.01
N SER A 1005 35.58 6.47 -13.94
CA SER A 1005 34.79 5.74 -12.93
C SER A 1005 33.36 5.50 -13.42
N GLY A 1006 32.88 4.26 -13.31
CA GLY A 1006 31.48 3.91 -13.54
C GLY A 1006 30.52 4.48 -12.49
N ASN A 1007 31.04 5.00 -11.37
CA ASN A 1007 30.24 5.67 -10.33
C ASN A 1007 29.82 7.09 -10.72
N TYR A 1008 30.26 7.60 -11.87
CA TYR A 1008 29.87 8.89 -12.40
C TYR A 1008 29.37 8.77 -13.85
N PRO A 1009 28.12 9.14 -14.15
CA PRO A 1009 27.56 9.07 -15.50
C PRO A 1009 28.06 10.26 -16.35
N GLY A 1010 29.33 10.24 -16.74
CA GLY A 1010 29.93 11.22 -17.66
C GLY A 1010 29.72 10.89 -19.14
N GLY A 1011 30.14 11.78 -20.04
CA GLY A 1011 30.00 11.62 -21.51
C GLY A 1011 30.90 10.57 -22.17
N GLY A 1012 31.65 9.78 -21.39
CA GLY A 1012 32.54 8.72 -21.86
C GLY A 1012 33.88 9.24 -22.39
N ASN A 1013 34.61 8.40 -23.14
CA ASN A 1013 35.93 8.76 -23.67
C ASN A 1013 35.91 10.06 -24.50
N LEU A 1014 34.86 10.26 -25.28
CA LEU A 1014 34.75 11.39 -26.21
C LEU A 1014 34.39 12.71 -25.52
N ALA A 1015 33.92 12.70 -24.26
CA ALA A 1015 33.59 13.92 -23.52
C ALA A 1015 34.76 14.88 -23.42
N LEU A 1016 35.99 14.37 -23.36
CA LEU A 1016 37.20 15.20 -23.27
C LEU A 1016 37.54 15.93 -24.57
N ILE A 1017 36.84 15.65 -25.67
CA ILE A 1017 37.12 16.17 -27.00
C ILE A 1017 35.83 16.51 -27.78
N ASP A 1018 34.74 16.74 -27.08
CA ASP A 1018 33.42 16.92 -27.70
C ASP A 1018 33.15 18.37 -28.13
N GLY A 1019 34.04 19.30 -27.76
CA GLY A 1019 33.96 20.71 -28.06
C GLY A 1019 32.94 21.48 -27.21
N GLN A 1020 32.28 20.84 -26.25
CA GLN A 1020 31.32 21.41 -25.32
C GLN A 1020 31.99 21.61 -23.97
N ARG A 1021 31.83 22.80 -23.38
CA ARG A 1021 32.45 23.11 -22.09
C ARG A 1021 31.45 22.88 -20.98
N ALA A 1022 31.84 22.07 -20.00
CA ALA A 1022 31.07 21.82 -18.80
C ALA A 1022 30.90 23.10 -17.94
N ALA A 1023 29.75 23.24 -17.30
CA ALA A 1023 29.51 24.29 -16.31
C ALA A 1023 30.22 23.98 -14.97
N ALA A 1024 30.37 25.00 -14.12
CA ALA A 1024 31.00 24.90 -12.80
C ALA A 1024 30.09 24.19 -11.78
N LYS A 1025 29.70 22.95 -12.08
CA LYS A 1025 28.85 22.09 -11.26
C LYS A 1025 29.14 20.63 -11.62
N PHE A 1026 29.48 19.81 -10.64
CA PHE A 1026 29.87 18.42 -10.90
C PHE A 1026 28.75 17.53 -11.47
N ARG A 1027 27.49 17.98 -11.47
CA ARG A 1027 26.37 17.24 -12.10
C ARG A 1027 26.17 17.56 -13.57
N ASP A 1028 27.01 18.43 -14.13
CA ASP A 1028 27.01 18.71 -15.56
C ASP A 1028 27.52 17.48 -16.33
N PRO A 1029 26.76 16.97 -17.32
CA PRO A 1029 27.07 15.71 -18.01
C PRO A 1029 28.32 15.77 -18.87
N HIS A 1030 28.87 16.96 -19.14
CA HIS A 1030 30.09 17.14 -19.95
C HIS A 1030 31.36 16.81 -19.16
N TRP A 1031 31.33 16.82 -17.82
CA TRP A 1031 32.48 16.37 -17.04
C TRP A 1031 32.76 14.88 -17.23
N GLN A 1032 34.04 14.49 -17.25
CA GLN A 1032 34.44 13.11 -17.09
C GLN A 1032 35.20 12.88 -15.78
N GLY A 1033 34.69 11.98 -14.95
CA GLY A 1033 35.20 11.71 -13.60
C GLY A 1033 36.15 10.51 -13.49
N PHE A 1034 37.26 10.70 -12.78
CA PHE A 1034 38.29 9.70 -12.48
C PHE A 1034 38.45 9.57 -10.96
N GLU A 1035 38.16 8.39 -10.41
CA GLU A 1035 38.10 8.16 -8.96
C GLU A 1035 39.39 7.49 -8.46
N GLY A 1036 40.23 8.24 -7.77
CA GLY A 1036 41.49 7.76 -7.19
C GLY A 1036 42.56 7.36 -8.20
N VAL A 1037 42.40 7.70 -9.48
CA VAL A 1037 43.34 7.42 -10.57
C VAL A 1037 43.64 8.67 -11.39
N ASP A 1038 44.81 8.69 -12.02
CA ASP A 1038 45.24 9.77 -12.92
C ASP A 1038 44.48 9.71 -14.25
N LEU A 1039 44.27 10.88 -14.86
CA LEU A 1039 43.88 10.96 -16.27
C LEU A 1039 45.14 10.86 -17.12
N GLU A 1040 45.15 9.95 -18.10
CA GLU A 1040 46.09 9.95 -19.21
C GLU A 1040 45.33 9.67 -20.51
N ALA A 1041 45.29 10.67 -21.38
CA ALA A 1041 44.56 10.68 -22.63
C ALA A 1041 45.50 10.94 -23.81
N VAL A 1042 45.41 10.12 -24.85
CA VAL A 1042 46.06 10.35 -26.15
C VAL A 1042 44.99 10.70 -27.17
N ILE A 1043 45.10 11.89 -27.75
CA ILE A 1043 44.21 12.44 -28.78
C ILE A 1043 44.87 12.22 -30.14
N ASP A 1044 44.15 11.58 -31.05
CA ASP A 1044 44.56 11.35 -32.43
C ASP A 1044 44.07 12.50 -33.33
N LEU A 1045 45.00 13.30 -33.83
CA LEU A 1045 44.73 14.43 -34.74
C LEU A 1045 44.56 13.96 -36.19
N GLY A 1046 44.79 12.68 -36.48
CA GLY A 1046 44.58 12.01 -37.76
C GLY A 1046 45.70 12.18 -38.78
N LYS A 1047 46.33 13.35 -38.81
CA LYS A 1047 47.50 13.63 -39.67
C LYS A 1047 48.42 14.65 -39.00
N PRO A 1048 49.73 14.64 -39.35
CA PRO A 1048 50.65 15.66 -38.90
C PRO A 1048 50.14 17.05 -39.28
N GLN A 1049 50.01 17.90 -38.27
CA GLN A 1049 49.63 19.30 -38.42
C GLN A 1049 50.34 20.15 -37.37
N ALA A 1050 50.58 21.42 -37.72
CA ALA A 1050 51.18 22.39 -36.81
C ALA A 1050 50.21 22.71 -35.66
N ILE A 1051 50.67 22.51 -34.43
CA ILE A 1051 49.98 22.89 -33.20
C ILE A 1051 50.86 23.84 -32.39
N SER A 1052 50.24 24.76 -31.66
CA SER A 1052 50.92 25.80 -30.87
C SER A 1052 50.30 26.02 -29.49
N ARG A 1053 49.13 25.42 -29.23
CA ARG A 1053 48.44 25.50 -27.95
C ARG A 1053 47.75 24.18 -27.63
N ILE A 1054 47.89 23.75 -26.38
CA ILE A 1054 47.06 22.69 -25.79
C ILE A 1054 46.47 23.20 -24.49
N GLN A 1055 45.20 22.94 -24.24
CA GLN A 1055 44.52 23.22 -22.97
C GLN A 1055 43.76 21.99 -22.50
N LEU A 1056 43.76 21.73 -21.20
CA LEU A 1056 42.82 20.85 -20.50
C LEU A 1056 42.07 21.69 -19.47
N THR A 1057 40.80 21.45 -19.26
CA THR A 1057 40.06 22.10 -18.19
C THR A 1057 39.62 21.05 -17.14
N CYS A 1058 39.59 21.44 -15.86
CA CYS A 1058 39.29 20.55 -14.75
C CYS A 1058 38.35 21.24 -13.74
N LEU A 1059 37.60 20.47 -12.96
CA LEU A 1059 36.74 20.98 -11.90
C LEU A 1059 37.41 20.83 -10.52
N GLN A 1060 37.23 21.83 -9.66
CA GLN A 1060 37.44 21.72 -8.22
C GLN A 1060 36.12 21.98 -7.49
N ASP A 1061 35.72 21.08 -6.60
CA ASP A 1061 34.53 21.19 -5.74
C ASP A 1061 34.80 20.39 -4.45
N ILE A 1062 35.41 21.04 -3.46
CA ILE A 1062 35.95 20.36 -2.28
C ILE A 1062 34.85 19.60 -1.53
N GLY A 1063 33.67 20.20 -1.35
CA GLY A 1063 32.54 19.56 -0.68
C GLY A 1063 32.06 18.27 -1.38
N ALA A 1064 32.23 18.19 -2.70
CA ALA A 1064 31.91 17.00 -3.49
C ALA A 1064 33.09 16.00 -3.64
N TRP A 1065 34.19 16.19 -2.90
CA TRP A 1065 35.41 15.36 -2.98
C TRP A 1065 36.16 15.53 -4.33
N ILE A 1066 35.84 16.64 -5.00
CA ILE A 1066 36.33 17.32 -6.21
C ILE A 1066 37.72 17.99 -6.17
N PHE A 1067 38.84 17.33 -6.49
CA PHE A 1067 40.14 18.01 -6.40
C PHE A 1067 40.74 18.33 -7.77
N SER A 1068 41.22 19.56 -7.93
CA SER A 1068 42.07 19.93 -9.07
C SER A 1068 43.31 19.03 -9.13
N PRO A 1069 43.80 18.65 -10.34
CA PRO A 1069 45.03 17.91 -10.45
C PRO A 1069 46.20 18.67 -9.84
N THR A 1070 47.13 17.93 -9.23
CA THR A 1070 48.35 18.49 -8.65
C THR A 1070 49.37 18.87 -9.72
N GLU A 1071 49.28 18.21 -10.88
CA GLU A 1071 50.17 18.38 -12.02
C GLU A 1071 49.43 18.00 -13.31
N VAL A 1072 49.57 18.81 -14.37
CA VAL A 1072 49.09 18.50 -15.73
C VAL A 1072 50.25 18.62 -16.71
N SER A 1073 50.50 17.58 -17.50
CA SER A 1073 51.54 17.58 -18.54
C SER A 1073 50.94 17.40 -19.94
N PHE A 1074 51.49 18.13 -20.90
CA PHE A 1074 51.14 18.05 -22.31
C PHE A 1074 52.34 17.55 -23.10
N ASP A 1075 52.14 16.48 -23.87
CA ASP A 1075 53.15 15.91 -24.76
C ASP A 1075 52.61 15.83 -26.20
N TYR A 1076 53.51 15.71 -27.19
CA TYR A 1076 53.15 15.48 -28.59
C TYR A 1076 54.00 14.40 -29.24
N ALA A 1077 53.49 13.77 -30.29
CA ALA A 1077 54.21 12.83 -31.15
C ALA A 1077 53.90 13.08 -32.63
N VAL A 1078 54.78 12.57 -33.50
CA VAL A 1078 54.64 12.57 -34.97
C VAL A 1078 55.00 11.18 -35.47
N ALA A 1079 54.17 10.61 -36.35
CA ALA A 1079 54.43 9.39 -37.10
C ALA A 1079 54.92 8.22 -36.22
N ASP A 1080 54.17 7.92 -35.15
CA ASP A 1080 54.45 6.87 -34.15
C ASP A 1080 55.77 7.03 -33.38
N GLY A 1081 56.38 8.23 -33.42
CA GLY A 1081 57.57 8.56 -32.62
C GLY A 1081 57.30 8.67 -31.12
N PRO A 1082 58.35 8.73 -30.27
CA PRO A 1082 58.16 8.89 -28.83
C PRO A 1082 57.55 10.26 -28.48
N PHE A 1083 56.62 10.27 -27.53
CA PHE A 1083 56.04 11.50 -26.99
C PHE A 1083 57.11 12.41 -26.39
N LYS A 1084 57.11 13.68 -26.80
CA LYS A 1084 57.97 14.73 -26.26
C LYS A 1084 57.13 15.69 -25.44
N THR A 1085 57.57 16.01 -24.23
CA THR A 1085 56.87 16.94 -23.34
C THR A 1085 57.00 18.38 -23.81
N LEU A 1086 55.87 19.05 -23.96
CA LEU A 1086 55.77 20.47 -24.29
C LEU A 1086 55.76 21.32 -23.02
N SER A 1087 54.96 20.91 -22.04
CA SER A 1087 54.81 21.64 -20.79
C SER A 1087 54.37 20.72 -19.65
N THR A 1088 54.69 21.13 -18.42
CA THR A 1088 54.15 20.54 -17.19
C THR A 1088 53.80 21.67 -16.23
N LEU A 1089 52.53 21.75 -15.89
CA LEU A 1089 51.93 22.78 -15.04
C LEU A 1089 51.62 22.17 -13.68
N LYS A 1090 52.03 22.83 -12.61
CA LYS A 1090 51.69 22.43 -11.23
C LYS A 1090 50.63 23.35 -10.67
N HIS A 1091 49.69 22.79 -9.92
CA HIS A 1091 48.61 23.56 -9.31
C HIS A 1091 48.44 23.18 -7.84
N PRO A 1092 48.66 24.12 -6.89
CA PRO A 1092 48.41 23.88 -5.48
C PRO A 1092 46.90 23.83 -5.20
N ILE A 1093 46.46 22.96 -4.30
CA ILE A 1093 45.05 22.85 -3.91
C ILE A 1093 44.75 23.90 -2.84
N ASP A 1094 43.78 24.78 -3.09
CA ASP A 1094 43.30 25.72 -2.10
C ASP A 1094 42.24 25.08 -1.20
N ARG A 1095 42.58 24.85 0.07
CA ARG A 1095 41.74 24.17 1.06
C ARG A 1095 40.56 24.99 1.59
N HIS A 1096 40.40 26.25 1.16
CA HIS A 1096 39.41 27.19 1.69
C HIS A 1096 38.29 27.55 0.69
N SER A 1097 38.26 26.92 -0.48
CA SER A 1097 37.22 27.17 -1.49
C SER A 1097 36.10 26.14 -1.38
N ASP A 1098 34.93 26.56 -0.90
CA ASP A 1098 33.72 25.73 -0.82
C ASP A 1098 32.84 25.81 -2.09
N ASN A 1099 33.25 26.62 -3.08
CA ASN A 1099 32.51 26.77 -4.34
C ASN A 1099 33.12 25.89 -5.44
N ALA A 1100 32.26 25.38 -6.32
CA ALA A 1100 32.68 24.71 -7.54
C ALA A 1100 33.37 25.70 -8.50
N GLU A 1101 34.59 25.40 -8.93
CA GLU A 1101 35.43 26.25 -9.78
C GLU A 1101 36.01 25.47 -10.96
N ILE A 1102 36.00 26.10 -12.14
CA ILE A 1102 36.62 25.57 -13.36
C ILE A 1102 38.05 26.09 -13.47
N ILE A 1103 39.00 25.17 -13.57
CA ILE A 1103 40.43 25.46 -13.58
C ILE A 1103 41.03 25.05 -14.93
N PRO A 1104 41.43 26.01 -15.78
CA PRO A 1104 42.08 25.73 -17.05
C PRO A 1104 43.60 25.53 -16.88
N PHE A 1105 44.11 24.47 -17.49
CA PHE A 1105 45.53 24.17 -17.64
C PHE A 1105 45.92 24.39 -19.10
N GLU A 1106 46.65 25.46 -19.39
CA GLU A 1106 47.00 25.83 -20.76
C GLU A 1106 48.51 25.89 -20.98
N ALA A 1107 48.98 25.29 -22.06
CA ALA A 1107 50.34 25.43 -22.56
C ALA A 1107 50.34 26.08 -23.95
N ARG A 1108 51.08 27.18 -24.10
CA ARG A 1108 51.41 27.80 -25.39
C ARG A 1108 52.89 27.61 -25.67
N PHE A 1109 53.22 27.19 -26.88
CA PHE A 1109 54.59 26.85 -27.28
C PHE A 1109 54.83 27.24 -28.75
N ALA A 1110 56.10 27.28 -29.16
CA ALA A 1110 56.43 27.48 -30.57
C ALA A 1110 55.84 26.33 -31.40
N ALA A 1111 55.29 26.65 -32.58
CA ALA A 1111 54.56 25.66 -33.38
C ALA A 1111 55.38 24.39 -33.63
N VAL A 1112 54.81 23.24 -33.29
CA VAL A 1112 55.36 21.91 -33.57
C VAL A 1112 54.41 21.13 -34.44
N GLU A 1113 54.93 20.30 -35.34
CA GLU A 1113 54.11 19.30 -36.02
C GLU A 1113 53.74 18.18 -35.05
N ALA A 1114 52.48 17.76 -35.03
CA ALA A 1114 51.96 16.65 -34.26
C ALA A 1114 50.83 15.92 -35.02
N ASP A 1115 50.78 14.60 -34.93
CA ASP A 1115 49.58 13.81 -35.25
C ASP A 1115 48.94 13.18 -34.01
N GLN A 1116 49.63 13.20 -32.87
CA GLN A 1116 49.10 12.80 -31.57
C GLN A 1116 49.47 13.80 -30.48
N VAL A 1117 48.52 14.05 -29.57
CA VAL A 1117 48.72 14.83 -28.34
C VAL A 1117 48.41 13.96 -27.14
N ARG A 1118 49.27 13.98 -26.13
CA ARG A 1118 49.00 13.30 -24.86
C ARG A 1118 48.83 14.31 -23.73
N VAL A 1119 47.75 14.15 -22.98
CA VAL A 1119 47.42 14.93 -21.79
C VAL A 1119 47.46 14.00 -20.58
N ARG A 1120 48.20 14.39 -19.54
CA ARG A 1120 48.20 13.67 -18.26
C ARG A 1120 47.85 14.62 -17.13
N ALA A 1121 46.92 14.26 -16.26
CA ALA A 1121 46.53 15.02 -15.08
C ALA A 1121 46.58 14.13 -13.83
N ARG A 1122 47.41 14.54 -12.85
CA ARG A 1122 47.72 13.77 -11.65
C ARG A 1122 46.68 13.99 -10.56
N ASN A 1123 45.94 12.93 -10.23
CA ASN A 1123 44.96 12.91 -9.14
C ASN A 1123 45.68 12.93 -7.79
N VAL A 1124 45.01 13.45 -6.76
CA VAL A 1124 45.51 13.39 -5.37
C VAL A 1124 45.44 12.00 -4.76
N GLY A 1125 44.72 11.07 -5.41
CA GLY A 1125 44.55 9.67 -5.04
C GLY A 1125 43.50 9.47 -3.94
N THR A 1126 43.73 10.04 -2.77
CA THR A 1126 42.79 9.98 -1.64
C THR A 1126 42.53 11.36 -1.07
N CYS A 1127 41.34 11.57 -0.50
CA CYS A 1127 40.95 12.79 0.18
C CYS A 1127 41.98 13.13 1.27
N PRO A 1128 42.55 14.35 1.25
CA PRO A 1128 43.56 14.76 2.22
C PRO A 1128 43.06 14.71 3.68
N PRO A 1129 43.96 14.60 4.68
CA PRO A 1129 43.58 14.48 6.09
C PRO A 1129 42.72 15.62 6.66
N TRP A 1130 42.72 16.79 6.02
CA TRP A 1130 41.96 17.97 6.44
C TRP A 1130 40.53 18.00 5.90
N HIS A 1131 40.17 17.11 4.97
CA HIS A 1131 38.86 17.06 4.35
C HIS A 1131 37.90 16.16 5.16
N GLY A 1132 36.60 16.47 5.16
CA GLY A 1132 35.58 15.67 5.89
C GLY A 1132 35.49 14.20 5.42
N GLY A 1133 35.97 13.92 4.21
CA GLY A 1133 36.08 12.57 3.62
C GLY A 1133 37.46 11.91 3.70
N ALA A 1134 38.36 12.36 4.60
CA ALA A 1134 39.74 11.91 4.68
C ALA A 1134 39.92 10.38 4.56
N GLY A 1135 40.85 9.94 3.70
CA GLY A 1135 41.15 8.52 3.45
C GLY A 1135 40.25 7.83 2.41
N GLY A 1136 39.11 8.43 2.03
CA GLY A 1136 38.34 7.99 0.88
C GLY A 1136 38.99 8.38 -0.46
N LYS A 1137 38.57 7.78 -1.58
CA LYS A 1137 39.12 8.10 -2.91
C LYS A 1137 38.72 9.51 -3.33
N ALA A 1138 39.66 10.24 -3.90
CA ALA A 1138 39.41 11.58 -4.41
C ALA A 1138 38.99 11.55 -5.88
N TRP A 1139 38.12 12.47 -6.27
CA TRP A 1139 37.71 12.64 -7.65
C TRP A 1139 38.60 13.64 -8.38
N LEU A 1140 38.87 13.34 -9.65
CA LEU A 1140 39.40 14.28 -10.64
C LEU A 1140 38.39 14.36 -11.78
N PHE A 1141 37.88 15.56 -12.05
CA PHE A 1141 36.93 15.81 -13.13
C PHE A 1141 37.63 16.64 -14.19
N ALA A 1142 37.52 16.21 -15.45
CA ALA A 1142 38.19 16.80 -16.59
C ALA A 1142 37.25 16.94 -17.78
N ASP A 1143 37.38 18.07 -18.47
CA ASP A 1143 36.68 18.52 -19.68
C ASP A 1143 37.19 19.94 -19.95
N GLU A 1144 37.55 20.46 -21.13
CA GLU A 1144 37.64 19.94 -22.50
C GLU A 1144 39.12 20.02 -22.92
N VAL A 1145 39.61 19.08 -23.74
CA VAL A 1145 40.94 19.14 -24.37
C VAL A 1145 40.88 19.95 -25.66
N VAL A 1146 41.52 21.11 -25.67
CA VAL A 1146 41.66 21.96 -26.86
C VAL A 1146 43.07 21.80 -27.43
N VAL A 1147 43.17 21.59 -28.74
CA VAL A 1147 44.43 21.59 -29.51
C VAL A 1147 44.27 22.58 -30.67
N GLU A 1148 45.15 23.59 -30.73
CA GLU A 1148 45.14 24.68 -31.73
C GLU A 1148 46.51 24.93 -32.36
#